data_AF-A0AAW8B9T8-F1
#
_entry.id   AF-A0AAW8B9T8-F1
#
_cell.length_a   1.000
_cell.length_b   1.000
_cell.length_c   1.000
_cell.angle_alpha   90.00
_cell.angle_beta   90.00
_cell.angle_gamma   90.00
#
_symmetry.space_group_name_H-M   'P 1'
#
loop_
_entity.id
_entity.type
_entity.pdbx_description
1 polymer ?
#
loop_
_entity_poly.entity_id
_entity_poly.type
_entity_poly.pdbx_seq_one_letter_code
_entity_poly.pdbx_strand_id
1 'polypeptide(L)'
;MHIQKEDLNELEFPELLAEISPFAFSKKTADRIAAIRPFDIDEAELSLKKVAEYVSSFESDNAIPFSEFEDIDEELKLMLIENFRLDNASFLKIKSLTEQIARLQKFYPVHEHLFIHLNNDVKDLEYRKEIVDKIDKVFNRFGEVKSDSSPILKALRHDISHARKAIQENFNRALTALTNTDYLDDIRESIVDDQRVLAVKSGYKKRVPGRVLGLSKTGSITYIQPESVVKHQFKLREDIEEEKKEVDKILRKLTFEISEFQPQLYSYQKYIFDLDITRAKAKFAEKIGGILPKINRHRTLRLFNAFHPLLLIRNQVKKKKIFPQTLTLTEQNRILCISGPNAGGKSITLKTVGLLQLMIQSGILVPVHPKSEMFFFEKLMTDIGDNQSIENHLSTYSSRLKKMSKIIREADSKTLLLIDEFGTGSDPELGGALAESFLEFFYDKKSFSIITTHYTNIKLVIEQLPHATNAAMLFDENSLEPLYKLEVGQAGSSFTFEVAEKNKIPKFIIESAKKKVEHDIINLDKTIVKLQQEKFEVEKLKTDLTEKRDSTQNKKENLEKLNDQLEQKLFNFQKLYEDEHRKLQFGNKIEAFIDSYVKGKSRKLVVADFVKILEQEKFRKLGSDKDETKRLQVVKRKITQQLKKVDVQEKIVETNEKLEDKRQKERAVWMKIGQRVRIPGSTSVGTIEKIEKNGKVSVNYGTFKTQISGDELERI
;
A
#
# COMPACT_ATOMS: atom_id res chain seq x y z
N MET A 1 22.26 1.10 9.25
CA MET A 1 21.62 0.89 10.59
C MET A 1 22.36 -0.21 11.34
N HIS A 2 22.65 -0.03 12.63
CA HIS A 2 23.19 -1.09 13.47
C HIS A 2 22.05 -1.95 14.02
N ILE A 3 22.05 -3.23 13.62
CA ILE A 3 21.12 -4.25 14.11
C ILE A 3 21.79 -5.61 14.10
N GLN A 4 21.46 -6.47 15.06
CA GLN A 4 22.05 -7.80 15.17
C GLN A 4 21.17 -8.84 14.49
N LYS A 5 21.76 -9.98 14.14
CA LYS A 5 21.04 -11.08 13.50
C LYS A 5 19.93 -11.63 14.39
N GLU A 6 20.15 -11.64 15.70
CA GLU A 6 19.17 -12.03 16.72
C GLU A 6 17.93 -11.12 16.67
N ASP A 7 18.13 -9.80 16.66
CA ASP A 7 17.03 -8.81 16.61
C ASP A 7 16.20 -8.93 15.31
N LEU A 8 16.85 -9.23 14.18
CA LEU A 8 16.15 -9.49 12.91
C LEU A 8 15.24 -10.72 13.00
N ASN A 9 15.70 -11.78 13.67
CA ASN A 9 14.92 -13.00 13.85
C ASN A 9 13.75 -12.78 14.82
N GLU A 10 13.98 -12.07 15.92
CA GLU A 10 12.93 -11.73 16.90
C GLU A 10 11.79 -10.92 16.29
N LEU A 11 12.10 -10.07 15.30
CA LEU A 11 11.12 -9.29 14.53
C LEU A 11 10.59 -10.01 13.29
N GLU A 12 10.93 -11.28 13.08
CA GLU A 12 10.45 -12.10 11.95
C GLU A 12 10.83 -11.51 10.57
N PHE A 13 11.89 -10.69 10.51
CA PHE A 13 12.31 -10.04 9.27
C PHE A 13 12.71 -11.02 8.15
N PRO A 14 13.43 -12.14 8.43
CA PRO A 14 13.69 -13.16 7.41
C PRO A 14 12.41 -13.81 6.85
N GLU A 15 11.37 -13.98 7.67
CA GLU A 15 10.07 -14.50 7.20
C GLU A 15 9.40 -13.50 6.25
N LEU A 16 9.52 -12.20 6.54
CA LEU A 16 9.04 -11.15 5.64
C LEU A 16 9.80 -11.16 4.30
N LEU A 17 11.13 -11.30 4.31
CA LEU A 17 11.90 -11.40 3.07
C LEU A 17 11.54 -12.65 2.26
N ALA A 18 11.26 -13.77 2.93
CA ALA A 18 10.80 -15.00 2.28
C ALA A 18 9.42 -14.85 1.60
N GLU A 19 8.57 -13.92 2.04
CA GLU A 19 7.33 -13.57 1.35
C GLU A 19 7.55 -12.69 0.09
N ILE A 20 8.73 -12.06 -0.03
CA ILE A 20 9.10 -11.21 -1.18
C ILE A 20 9.85 -12.02 -2.24
N SER A 21 10.73 -12.93 -1.83
CA SER A 21 11.58 -13.75 -2.73
C SER A 21 10.82 -14.44 -3.89
N PRO A 22 9.59 -14.97 -3.72
CA PRO A 22 8.82 -15.58 -4.82
C PRO A 22 8.44 -14.61 -5.95
N PHE A 23 8.52 -13.29 -5.72
CA PHE A 23 8.29 -12.28 -6.76
C PHE A 23 9.54 -11.97 -7.58
N ALA A 24 10.70 -12.54 -7.27
CA ALA A 24 11.88 -12.40 -8.12
C ALA A 24 11.76 -13.24 -9.38
N PHE A 25 12.25 -12.74 -10.51
CA PHE A 25 12.31 -13.53 -11.76
C PHE A 25 13.47 -14.53 -11.76
N SER A 26 14.56 -14.23 -11.06
CA SER A 26 15.74 -15.10 -10.99
C SER A 26 16.04 -15.56 -9.57
N LYS A 27 16.61 -16.77 -9.45
CA LYS A 27 17.06 -17.32 -8.15
C LYS A 27 18.09 -16.40 -7.47
N LYS A 28 19.02 -15.82 -8.22
CA LYS A 28 20.01 -14.86 -7.69
C LYS A 28 19.36 -13.64 -7.08
N THR A 29 18.28 -13.15 -7.69
CA THR A 29 17.52 -12.02 -7.14
C THR A 29 16.75 -12.43 -5.89
N ALA A 30 16.16 -13.62 -5.87
CA ALA A 30 15.52 -14.18 -4.67
C ALA A 30 16.50 -14.32 -3.49
N ASP A 31 17.72 -14.78 -3.77
CA ASP A 31 18.80 -14.92 -2.77
C ASP A 31 19.28 -13.55 -2.26
N ARG A 32 19.41 -12.55 -3.16
CA ARG A 32 19.71 -11.16 -2.77
C ARG A 32 18.62 -10.58 -1.88
N ILE A 33 17.35 -10.82 -2.20
CA ILE A 33 16.19 -10.38 -1.39
C ILE A 33 16.25 -11.02 0.00
N ALA A 34 16.50 -12.32 0.10
CA ALA A 34 16.62 -13.03 1.38
C ALA A 34 17.81 -12.53 2.23
N ALA A 35 18.84 -11.98 1.59
CA ALA A 35 20.02 -11.41 2.24
C ALA A 35 19.91 -9.91 2.56
N ILE A 36 18.78 -9.25 2.24
CA ILE A 36 18.61 -7.82 2.50
C ILE A 36 18.85 -7.49 3.97
N ARG A 37 19.55 -6.37 4.17
CA ARG A 37 19.77 -5.72 5.46
C ARG A 37 19.36 -4.26 5.37
N PRO A 38 19.01 -3.62 6.50
CA PRO A 38 18.72 -2.20 6.51
C PRO A 38 19.89 -1.38 5.96
N PHE A 39 19.60 -0.53 4.98
CA PHE A 39 20.54 0.33 4.31
C PHE A 39 20.94 1.54 5.16
N ASP A 40 21.86 2.33 4.64
CA ASP A 40 22.08 3.70 5.10
C ASP A 40 20.91 4.60 4.71
N ILE A 41 20.76 5.72 5.43
CA ILE A 41 19.57 6.58 5.37
C ILE A 41 19.26 7.03 3.93
N ASP A 42 20.27 7.49 3.19
CA ASP A 42 20.06 8.07 1.87
C ASP A 42 19.75 6.97 0.82
N GLU A 43 20.38 5.80 0.95
CA GLU A 43 20.09 4.62 0.11
C GLU A 43 18.70 4.06 0.39
N ALA A 44 18.28 3.98 1.66
CA ALA A 44 16.94 3.57 2.05
C ALA A 44 15.89 4.53 1.47
N GLU A 45 16.10 5.84 1.59
CA GLU A 45 15.19 6.85 1.06
C GLU A 45 15.07 6.76 -0.47
N LEU A 46 16.20 6.59 -1.18
CA LEU A 46 16.20 6.40 -2.63
C LEU A 46 15.50 5.10 -3.04
N SER A 47 15.81 3.98 -2.36
CA SER A 47 15.16 2.69 -2.64
C SER A 47 13.66 2.75 -2.40
N LEU A 48 13.20 3.42 -1.35
CA LEU A 48 11.77 3.61 -1.07
C LEU A 48 11.07 4.37 -2.19
N LYS A 49 11.68 5.47 -2.67
CA LYS A 49 11.12 6.26 -3.78
C LYS A 49 11.05 5.45 -5.06
N LYS A 50 12.09 4.69 -5.41
CA LYS A 50 12.09 3.78 -6.57
C LYS A 50 10.97 2.73 -6.49
N VAL A 51 10.78 2.12 -5.31
CA VAL A 51 9.69 1.14 -5.12
C VAL A 51 8.32 1.81 -5.23
N ALA A 52 8.13 3.01 -4.65
CA ALA A 52 6.88 3.76 -4.76
C ALA A 52 6.56 4.16 -6.21
N GLU A 53 7.56 4.63 -6.97
CA GLU A 53 7.44 4.86 -8.41
C GLU A 53 7.02 3.58 -9.14
N TYR A 54 7.66 2.45 -8.85
CA TYR A 54 7.29 1.18 -9.47
C TYR A 54 5.85 0.76 -9.13
N VAL A 55 5.40 0.90 -7.87
CA VAL A 55 4.00 0.60 -7.48
C VAL A 55 3.01 1.45 -8.29
N SER A 56 3.31 2.74 -8.51
CA SER A 56 2.44 3.61 -9.32
C SER A 56 2.29 3.15 -10.78
N SER A 57 3.24 2.36 -11.29
CA SER A 57 3.12 1.76 -12.63
C SER A 57 2.07 0.65 -12.72
N PHE A 58 1.64 0.06 -11.59
CA PHE A 58 0.58 -0.95 -11.59
C PHE A 58 -0.83 -0.34 -11.67
N GLU A 59 -0.99 0.89 -11.17
CA GLU A 59 -2.29 1.56 -11.08
C GLU A 59 -2.65 2.38 -12.33
N SER A 60 -1.66 2.71 -13.16
CA SER A 60 -1.82 3.52 -14.36
C SER A 60 -1.71 2.69 -15.63
N ASP A 61 -2.19 3.24 -16.77
CA ASP A 61 -1.95 2.66 -18.11
C ASP A 61 -0.45 2.66 -18.51
N ASN A 62 0.43 3.14 -17.64
CA ASN A 62 1.87 3.29 -17.84
C ASN A 62 2.66 2.17 -17.15
N ALA A 63 2.29 0.91 -17.41
CA ALA A 63 3.03 -0.23 -16.89
C ALA A 63 4.47 -0.23 -17.44
N ILE A 64 5.46 -0.33 -16.54
CA ILE A 64 6.88 -0.39 -16.94
C ILE A 64 7.06 -1.64 -17.83
N PRO A 65 7.63 -1.52 -19.04
CA PRO A 65 7.79 -2.63 -19.99
C PRO A 65 8.96 -3.54 -19.60
N PHE A 66 8.83 -4.19 -18.44
CA PHE A 66 9.82 -5.07 -17.84
C PHE A 66 9.29 -6.50 -17.80
N SER A 67 10.03 -7.43 -18.41
CA SER A 67 9.68 -8.83 -18.57
C SER A 67 10.67 -9.74 -17.83
N GLU A 68 10.33 -11.01 -17.73
CA GLU A 68 11.26 -12.06 -17.28
C GLU A 68 12.54 -12.04 -18.10
N PHE A 69 13.65 -12.32 -17.43
CA PHE A 69 14.99 -12.30 -18.02
C PHE A 69 15.79 -13.51 -17.52
N GLU A 70 16.79 -13.88 -18.31
CA GLU A 70 17.77 -14.90 -17.96
C GLU A 70 19.10 -14.21 -17.67
N ASP A 71 19.82 -14.71 -16.65
CA ASP A 71 21.16 -14.19 -16.37
C ASP A 71 22.20 -14.70 -17.38
N ILE A 72 23.22 -13.89 -17.57
CA ILE A 72 24.32 -14.05 -18.51
C ILE A 72 25.69 -14.14 -17.79
N ASP A 73 25.72 -14.49 -16.50
CA ASP A 73 26.96 -14.51 -15.71
C ASP A 73 28.00 -15.52 -16.21
N GLU A 74 27.54 -16.66 -16.74
CA GLU A 74 28.43 -17.66 -17.33
C GLU A 74 28.98 -17.14 -18.66
N GLU A 75 28.11 -16.60 -19.50
CA GLU A 75 28.42 -16.02 -20.80
C GLU A 75 29.43 -14.88 -20.67
N LEU A 76 29.26 -13.99 -19.68
CA LEU A 76 30.17 -12.87 -19.38
C LEU A 76 31.58 -13.34 -19.02
N LYS A 77 31.72 -14.52 -18.39
CA LYS A 77 33.03 -15.12 -18.07
C LYS A 77 33.61 -15.86 -19.27
N LEU A 78 32.79 -16.66 -19.94
CA LEU A 78 33.20 -17.53 -21.03
C LEU A 78 33.61 -16.73 -22.28
N MET A 79 32.96 -15.60 -22.56
CA MET A 79 33.28 -14.74 -23.71
C MET A 79 34.67 -14.10 -23.64
N LEU A 80 35.28 -14.05 -22.46
CA LEU A 80 36.65 -13.55 -22.27
C LEU A 80 37.72 -14.61 -22.56
N ILE A 81 37.34 -15.89 -22.64
CA ILE A 81 38.27 -16.97 -22.95
C ILE A 81 38.59 -16.91 -24.45
N GLU A 82 39.89 -16.88 -24.77
CA GLU A 82 40.34 -16.78 -26.15
C GLU A 82 39.81 -17.94 -27.00
N ASN A 83 39.30 -17.59 -28.18
CA ASN A 83 38.66 -18.53 -29.11
C ASN A 83 37.46 -19.28 -28.53
N PHE A 84 36.83 -18.87 -27.43
CA PHE A 84 35.64 -19.55 -26.93
C PHE A 84 34.45 -19.40 -27.89
N ARG A 85 33.54 -20.38 -27.87
CA ARG A 85 32.29 -20.36 -28.63
C ARG A 85 31.11 -20.36 -27.67
N LEU A 86 30.35 -19.27 -27.66
CA LEU A 86 29.03 -19.26 -27.05
C LEU A 86 28.03 -20.07 -27.89
N ASP A 87 27.05 -20.67 -27.21
CA ASP A 87 25.96 -21.38 -27.87
C ASP A 87 24.88 -20.42 -28.40
N ASN A 88 23.94 -20.93 -29.19
CA ASN A 88 22.90 -20.10 -29.79
C ASN A 88 22.01 -19.45 -28.71
N ALA A 89 21.72 -20.18 -27.63
CA ALA A 89 20.89 -19.69 -26.54
C ALA A 89 21.53 -18.48 -25.83
N SER A 90 22.84 -18.53 -25.57
CA SER A 90 23.61 -17.43 -24.97
C SER A 90 23.43 -16.11 -25.73
N PHE A 91 23.52 -16.13 -27.06
CA PHE A 91 23.34 -14.92 -27.86
C PHE A 91 21.91 -14.38 -27.80
N LEU A 92 20.91 -15.25 -27.72
CA LEU A 92 19.52 -14.82 -27.56
C LEU A 92 19.27 -14.20 -26.18
N LYS A 93 19.88 -14.72 -25.11
CA LYS A 93 19.83 -14.10 -23.78
C LYS A 93 20.45 -12.71 -23.79
N ILE A 94 21.66 -12.58 -24.35
CA ILE A 94 22.37 -11.29 -24.49
C ILE A 94 21.52 -10.28 -25.27
N LYS A 95 20.92 -10.73 -26.38
CA LYS A 95 20.02 -9.91 -27.19
C LYS A 95 18.79 -9.46 -26.40
N SER A 96 18.09 -10.39 -25.75
CA SER A 96 16.89 -10.11 -24.97
C SER A 96 17.15 -9.07 -23.88
N LEU A 97 18.24 -9.26 -23.12
CA LEU A 97 18.69 -8.33 -22.08
C LEU A 97 18.98 -6.93 -22.65
N THR A 98 19.67 -6.86 -23.78
CA THR A 98 20.00 -5.59 -24.45
C THR A 98 18.75 -4.88 -24.99
N GLU A 99 17.81 -5.61 -25.58
CA GLU A 99 16.54 -5.07 -26.05
C GLU A 99 15.67 -4.56 -24.90
N GLN A 100 15.70 -5.23 -23.74
CA GLN A 100 14.98 -4.80 -22.55
C GLN A 100 15.47 -3.44 -22.05
N ILE A 101 16.80 -3.22 -22.02
CA ILE A 101 17.37 -1.90 -21.73
C ILE A 101 16.89 -0.84 -22.72
N ALA A 102 16.86 -1.16 -24.01
CA ALA A 102 16.38 -0.23 -25.04
C ALA A 102 14.91 0.18 -24.83
N ARG A 103 14.05 -0.78 -24.43
CA ARG A 103 12.64 -0.51 -24.12
C ARG A 103 12.50 0.42 -22.93
N LEU A 104 13.27 0.18 -21.86
CA LEU A 104 13.26 1.01 -20.66
C LEU A 104 13.79 2.43 -20.93
N GLN A 105 14.88 2.58 -21.68
CA GLN A 105 15.42 3.88 -22.10
C GLN A 105 14.46 4.69 -22.96
N LYS A 106 13.62 4.02 -23.75
CA LYS A 106 12.57 4.69 -24.53
C LYS A 106 11.35 5.05 -23.67
N PHE A 107 11.04 4.24 -22.66
CA PHE A 107 9.85 4.38 -21.83
C PHE A 107 9.97 5.51 -20.81
N TYR A 108 11.04 5.53 -20.01
CA TYR A 108 11.17 6.44 -18.87
C TYR A 108 11.13 7.94 -19.25
N PRO A 109 11.76 8.41 -20.34
CA PRO A 109 11.69 9.82 -20.73
C PRO A 109 10.27 10.32 -21.08
N VAL A 110 9.40 9.44 -21.58
CA VAL A 110 8.00 9.80 -21.89
C VAL A 110 7.19 10.06 -20.62
N HIS A 111 7.59 9.43 -19.52
CA HIS A 111 6.89 9.46 -18.23
C HIS A 111 7.80 10.03 -17.11
N GLU A 112 8.68 10.97 -17.46
CA GLU A 112 9.71 11.50 -16.54
C GLU A 112 9.12 12.04 -15.22
N HIS A 113 7.94 12.68 -15.28
CA HIS A 113 7.24 13.20 -14.11
C HIS A 113 6.78 12.12 -13.11
N LEU A 114 6.60 10.88 -13.57
CA LEU A 114 6.13 9.75 -12.75
C LEU A 114 7.29 8.88 -12.24
N PHE A 115 8.38 8.78 -12.99
CA PHE A 115 9.48 7.84 -12.73
C PHE A 115 10.84 8.55 -12.66
N ILE A 116 10.96 9.57 -11.82
CA ILE A 116 12.16 10.42 -11.74
C ILE A 116 13.38 9.61 -11.33
N HIS A 117 13.26 8.82 -10.26
CA HIS A 117 14.38 8.07 -9.69
C HIS A 117 14.76 6.86 -10.53
N LEU A 118 13.77 6.15 -11.09
CA LEU A 118 14.03 5.03 -12.00
C LEU A 118 14.62 5.49 -13.34
N ASN A 119 14.21 6.66 -13.85
CA ASN A 119 14.78 7.24 -15.08
C ASN A 119 16.26 7.58 -14.92
N ASN A 120 16.65 8.15 -13.76
CA ASN A 120 18.04 8.51 -13.51
C ASN A 120 19.00 7.31 -13.58
N ASP A 121 18.60 6.16 -13.03
CA ASP A 121 19.43 4.94 -13.09
C ASP A 121 19.66 4.45 -14.54
N VAL A 122 18.66 4.62 -15.41
CA VAL A 122 18.68 4.13 -16.80
C VAL A 122 19.38 5.10 -17.74
N LYS A 123 19.28 6.39 -17.47
CA LYS A 123 19.88 7.47 -18.26
C LYS A 123 21.40 7.37 -18.30
N ASP A 124 22.00 6.88 -17.21
CA ASP A 124 23.46 6.72 -17.08
C ASP A 124 23.99 5.46 -17.80
N LEU A 125 23.11 4.57 -18.28
CA LEU A 125 23.53 3.39 -19.03
C LEU A 125 23.83 3.75 -20.49
N GLU A 126 25.07 3.52 -20.91
CA GLU A 126 25.45 3.67 -22.32
C GLU A 126 24.87 2.52 -23.15
N TYR A 127 23.79 2.77 -23.90
CA TYR A 127 23.15 1.77 -24.75
C TYR A 127 23.90 1.57 -26.07
N ARG A 128 24.24 0.31 -26.38
CA ARG A 128 24.95 -0.07 -27.60
C ARG A 128 24.08 -0.94 -28.50
N LYS A 129 23.38 -0.29 -29.44
CA LYS A 129 22.55 -0.96 -30.47
C LYS A 129 23.33 -1.98 -31.29
N GLU A 130 24.64 -1.74 -31.47
CA GLU A 130 25.56 -2.60 -32.21
C GLU A 130 25.51 -4.07 -31.76
N ILE A 131 25.26 -4.33 -30.47
CA ILE A 131 25.12 -5.69 -29.92
C ILE A 131 23.95 -6.42 -30.59
N VAL A 132 22.78 -5.78 -30.63
CA VAL A 132 21.56 -6.36 -31.24
C VAL A 132 21.76 -6.52 -32.75
N ASP A 133 22.30 -5.50 -33.42
CA ASP A 133 22.52 -5.52 -34.86
C ASP A 133 23.52 -6.62 -35.28
N LYS A 134 24.58 -6.87 -34.50
CA LYS A 134 25.54 -7.96 -34.73
C LYS A 134 24.88 -9.34 -34.58
N ILE A 135 24.06 -9.53 -33.55
CA ILE A 135 23.34 -10.78 -33.31
C ILE A 135 22.29 -11.02 -34.41
N ASP A 136 21.53 -9.99 -34.80
CA ASP A 136 20.50 -10.09 -35.84
C ASP A 136 21.06 -10.33 -37.24
N LYS A 137 22.31 -9.96 -37.51
CA LYS A 137 22.99 -10.35 -38.75
C LYS A 137 23.22 -11.86 -38.83
N VAL A 138 23.48 -12.52 -37.70
CA VAL A 138 23.83 -13.95 -37.66
C VAL A 138 22.60 -14.84 -37.45
N PHE A 139 21.64 -14.42 -36.62
CA PHE A 139 20.50 -15.25 -36.20
C PHE A 139 19.18 -14.84 -36.87
N ASN A 140 18.34 -15.84 -37.15
CA ASN A 140 16.95 -15.63 -37.58
C ASN A 140 16.01 -15.48 -36.37
N ARG A 141 14.70 -15.29 -36.64
CA ARG A 141 13.67 -15.16 -35.59
C ARG A 141 13.49 -16.42 -34.73
N PHE A 142 13.95 -17.58 -35.21
CA PHE A 142 13.87 -18.87 -34.51
C PHE A 142 15.14 -19.20 -33.72
N GLY A 143 16.15 -18.32 -33.70
CA GLY A 143 17.41 -18.58 -32.99
C GLY A 143 18.40 -19.48 -33.75
N GLU A 144 18.18 -19.68 -35.04
CA GLU A 144 19.09 -20.45 -35.90
C GLU A 144 20.02 -19.51 -36.67
N VAL A 145 21.24 -19.96 -36.91
CA VAL A 145 22.19 -19.23 -37.74
C VAL A 145 21.66 -19.14 -39.16
N LYS A 146 21.55 -17.94 -39.70
CA LYS A 146 21.06 -17.70 -41.06
C LYS A 146 22.04 -18.22 -42.11
N SER A 147 21.50 -18.62 -43.26
CA SER A 147 22.33 -19.14 -44.36
C SER A 147 23.20 -18.05 -45.00
N ASP A 148 22.76 -16.79 -44.96
CA ASP A 148 23.47 -15.62 -45.50
C ASP A 148 24.55 -15.07 -44.56
N SER A 149 24.73 -15.65 -43.37
CA SER A 149 25.79 -15.27 -42.42
C SER A 149 27.21 -15.47 -42.98
N SER A 150 27.38 -16.38 -43.94
CA SER A 150 28.63 -16.59 -44.68
C SER A 150 28.33 -17.09 -46.10
N PRO A 151 29.04 -16.64 -47.14
CA PRO A 151 28.94 -17.20 -48.48
C PRO A 151 29.20 -18.71 -48.52
N ILE A 152 30.12 -19.20 -47.68
CA ILE A 152 30.47 -20.62 -47.56
C ILE A 152 29.30 -21.40 -46.97
N LEU A 153 28.72 -20.90 -45.88
CA LEU A 153 27.55 -21.53 -45.24
C LEU A 153 26.36 -21.63 -46.20
N LYS A 154 26.12 -20.58 -47.00
CA LYS A 154 25.08 -20.56 -48.02
C LYS A 154 25.30 -21.64 -49.08
N ALA A 155 26.53 -21.80 -49.56
CA ALA A 155 26.90 -22.82 -50.53
C ALA A 155 26.74 -24.23 -49.94
N LEU A 156 27.25 -24.47 -48.73
CA LEU A 156 27.12 -25.77 -48.04
C LEU A 156 25.66 -26.17 -47.83
N ARG A 157 24.80 -25.25 -47.36
CA ARG A 157 23.37 -25.55 -47.18
C ARG A 157 22.64 -25.83 -48.49
N HIS A 158 23.04 -25.16 -49.57
CA HIS A 158 22.54 -25.46 -50.91
C HIS A 158 22.96 -26.86 -51.35
N ASP A 159 24.24 -27.22 -51.16
CA ASP A 159 24.78 -28.53 -51.51
C ASP A 159 24.16 -29.66 -50.67
N ILE A 160 23.93 -29.45 -49.37
CA ILE A 160 23.18 -30.35 -48.49
C ILE A 160 21.75 -30.57 -49.01
N SER A 161 21.05 -29.50 -49.37
CA SER A 161 19.69 -29.58 -49.92
C SER A 161 19.68 -30.35 -51.25
N HIS A 162 20.63 -30.06 -52.14
CA HIS A 162 20.78 -30.74 -53.43
C HIS A 162 21.13 -32.22 -53.25
N ALA A 163 22.04 -32.56 -52.33
CA ALA A 163 22.41 -33.93 -52.01
C ALA A 163 21.22 -34.71 -51.44
N ARG A 164 20.45 -34.13 -50.50
CA ARG A 164 19.22 -34.74 -49.97
C ARG A 164 18.19 -35.02 -51.07
N LYS A 165 17.99 -34.07 -51.99
CA LYS A 165 17.07 -34.24 -53.13
C LYS A 165 17.56 -35.36 -54.07
N ALA A 166 18.85 -35.38 -54.40
CA ALA A 166 19.45 -36.40 -55.24
C ALA A 166 19.37 -37.80 -54.59
N ILE A 167 19.61 -37.92 -53.28
CA ILE A 167 19.43 -39.16 -52.51
C ILE A 167 17.99 -39.64 -52.64
N GLN A 168 17.01 -38.76 -52.42
CA GLN A 168 15.59 -39.10 -52.50
C GLN A 168 15.19 -39.59 -53.89
N GLU A 169 15.61 -38.88 -54.94
CA GLU A 169 15.28 -39.23 -56.34
C GLU A 169 15.97 -40.52 -56.80
N ASN A 170 17.26 -40.71 -56.46
CA ASN A 170 18.00 -41.92 -56.79
C ASN A 170 17.48 -43.14 -56.03
N PHE A 171 17.11 -42.97 -54.76
CA PHE A 171 16.53 -44.02 -53.94
C PHE A 171 15.18 -44.45 -54.51
N ASN A 172 14.29 -43.49 -54.82
CA ASN A 172 12.97 -43.80 -55.39
C ASN A 172 13.11 -44.51 -56.74
N ARG A 173 14.05 -44.09 -57.60
CA ARG A 173 14.36 -44.80 -58.86
C ARG A 173 14.82 -46.25 -58.63
N ALA A 174 15.72 -46.47 -57.67
CA ALA A 174 16.19 -47.82 -57.33
C ALA A 174 15.05 -48.68 -56.76
N LEU A 175 14.21 -48.11 -55.90
CA LEU A 175 13.04 -48.77 -55.33
C LEU A 175 12.05 -49.18 -56.43
N THR A 176 11.67 -48.27 -57.33
CA THR A 176 10.76 -48.57 -58.44
C THR A 176 11.30 -49.65 -59.37
N ALA A 177 12.60 -49.60 -59.70
CA ALA A 177 13.24 -50.61 -60.55
C ALA A 177 13.19 -52.02 -59.93
N LEU A 178 13.34 -52.11 -58.60
CA LEU A 178 13.34 -53.38 -57.87
C LEU A 178 11.96 -53.83 -57.40
N THR A 179 10.95 -52.94 -57.42
CA THR A 179 9.57 -53.25 -57.01
C THR A 179 8.92 -54.31 -57.91
N ASN A 180 9.29 -54.36 -59.20
CA ASN A 180 8.80 -55.35 -60.15
C ASN A 180 9.61 -56.66 -60.12
N THR A 181 10.56 -56.81 -59.19
CA THR A 181 11.41 -58.00 -59.01
C THR A 181 11.11 -58.68 -57.67
N ASP A 182 11.27 -60.00 -57.58
CA ASP A 182 11.06 -60.76 -56.32
C ASP A 182 12.25 -60.66 -55.32
N TYR A 183 13.08 -59.63 -55.46
CA TYR A 183 14.29 -59.45 -54.65
C TYR A 183 14.00 -58.71 -53.33
N LEU A 184 12.98 -57.86 -53.32
CA LEU A 184 12.56 -57.11 -52.14
C LEU A 184 11.67 -57.96 -51.23
N ASP A 185 11.77 -57.70 -49.93
CA ASP A 185 10.82 -58.21 -48.92
C ASP A 185 9.51 -57.40 -48.95
N ASP A 186 8.46 -57.86 -48.27
CA ASP A 186 7.14 -57.20 -48.27
C ASP A 186 7.19 -55.78 -47.68
N ILE A 187 8.14 -55.55 -46.77
CA ILE A 187 8.38 -54.23 -46.14
C ILE A 187 8.99 -53.23 -47.16
N ARG A 188 9.70 -53.74 -48.18
CA ARG A 188 10.35 -53.02 -49.31
C ARG A 188 11.42 -51.98 -48.95
N GLU A 189 11.14 -51.07 -48.03
CA GLU A 189 12.05 -50.05 -47.53
C GLU A 189 12.07 -50.00 -46.00
N SER A 190 13.20 -49.59 -45.44
CA SER A 190 13.34 -49.36 -44.00
C SER A 190 14.32 -48.22 -43.74
N ILE A 191 14.50 -47.86 -42.47
CA ILE A 191 15.48 -46.86 -42.02
C ILE A 191 16.46 -47.54 -41.07
N VAL A 192 17.76 -47.44 -41.36
CA VAL A 192 18.85 -47.95 -40.53
C VAL A 192 19.88 -46.83 -40.37
N ASP A 193 20.25 -46.50 -39.13
CA ASP A 193 21.16 -45.39 -38.78
C ASP A 193 20.77 -44.06 -39.46
N ASP A 194 19.48 -43.70 -39.40
CA ASP A 194 18.87 -42.52 -40.07
C ASP A 194 19.01 -42.48 -41.60
N GLN A 195 19.34 -43.62 -42.23
CA GLN A 195 19.44 -43.76 -43.68
C GLN A 195 18.34 -44.65 -44.24
N ARG A 196 17.69 -44.18 -45.32
CA ARG A 196 16.74 -45.00 -46.08
C ARG A 196 17.47 -46.13 -46.79
N VAL A 197 16.99 -47.36 -46.61
CA VAL A 197 17.58 -48.59 -47.14
C VAL A 197 16.52 -49.46 -47.79
N LEU A 198 16.92 -50.26 -48.77
CA LEU A 198 16.07 -51.30 -49.35
C LEU A 198 16.10 -52.54 -48.47
N ALA A 199 14.92 -53.09 -48.18
CA ALA A 199 14.76 -54.35 -47.48
C ALA A 199 14.83 -55.49 -48.51
N VAL A 200 15.99 -56.13 -48.63
CA VAL A 200 16.25 -57.18 -49.63
C VAL A 200 16.24 -58.54 -48.93
N LYS A 201 15.54 -59.54 -49.48
CA LYS A 201 15.60 -60.91 -48.96
C LYS A 201 17.05 -61.40 -48.99
N SER A 202 17.57 -61.94 -47.88
CA SER A 202 19.00 -62.24 -47.71
C SER A 202 19.59 -63.19 -48.77
N GLY A 203 18.77 -64.03 -49.39
CA GLY A 203 19.17 -64.90 -50.52
C GLY A 203 19.58 -64.14 -51.79
N TYR A 204 19.07 -62.92 -51.98
CA TYR A 204 19.31 -62.10 -53.18
C TYR A 204 20.25 -60.92 -52.93
N LYS A 205 20.92 -60.85 -51.77
CA LYS A 205 21.80 -59.72 -51.39
C LYS A 205 22.92 -59.39 -52.39
N LYS A 206 23.39 -60.36 -53.17
CA LYS A 206 24.42 -60.15 -54.21
C LYS A 206 23.86 -59.61 -55.54
N ARG A 207 22.54 -59.63 -55.74
CA ARG A 207 21.87 -59.19 -56.96
C ARG A 207 21.49 -57.71 -56.93
N VAL A 208 21.41 -57.11 -55.75
CA VAL A 208 21.12 -55.69 -55.57
C VAL A 208 22.45 -54.94 -55.35
N PRO A 209 22.90 -54.10 -56.28
CA PRO A 209 24.15 -53.36 -56.15
C PRO A 209 24.00 -52.26 -55.08
N GLY A 210 24.87 -52.31 -54.07
CA GLY A 210 24.87 -51.32 -53.00
C GLY A 210 25.64 -51.76 -51.76
N ARG A 211 25.64 -50.90 -50.74
CA ARG A 211 26.32 -51.14 -49.47
C ARG A 211 25.37 -51.76 -48.45
N VAL A 212 25.77 -52.87 -47.85
CA VAL A 212 25.02 -53.48 -46.73
C VAL A 212 25.22 -52.65 -45.48
N LEU A 213 24.12 -52.19 -44.86
CA LEU A 213 24.14 -51.41 -43.61
C LEU A 213 23.75 -52.24 -42.39
N GLY A 214 23.05 -53.37 -42.58
CA GLY A 214 22.69 -54.25 -41.46
C GLY A 214 21.87 -55.47 -41.89
N LEU A 215 21.53 -56.31 -40.92
CA LEU A 215 20.69 -57.50 -41.08
C LEU A 215 19.48 -57.41 -40.14
N SER A 216 18.37 -58.04 -40.50
CA SER A 216 17.23 -58.19 -39.58
C SER A 216 17.57 -59.11 -38.40
N LYS A 217 16.80 -59.03 -37.31
CA LYS A 217 16.98 -59.86 -36.10
C LYS A 217 16.96 -61.38 -36.39
N THR A 218 16.22 -61.79 -37.41
CA THR A 218 16.10 -63.18 -37.88
C THR A 218 17.11 -63.55 -38.98
N GLY A 219 17.88 -62.58 -39.50
CA GLY A 219 18.82 -62.76 -40.60
C GLY A 219 18.18 -62.94 -41.98
N SER A 220 16.84 -62.96 -42.08
CA SER A 220 16.10 -63.20 -43.32
C SER A 220 16.13 -62.01 -44.29
N ILE A 221 16.37 -60.80 -43.80
CA ILE A 221 16.41 -59.56 -44.59
C ILE A 221 17.77 -58.90 -44.41
N THR A 222 18.36 -58.47 -45.52
CA THR A 222 19.57 -57.64 -45.57
C THR A 222 19.18 -56.22 -45.97
N TYR A 223 19.56 -55.23 -45.16
CA TYR A 223 19.32 -53.82 -45.43
C TYR A 223 20.44 -53.26 -46.31
N ILE A 224 20.08 -52.87 -47.54
CA ILE A 224 21.04 -52.42 -48.56
C ILE A 224 20.75 -50.98 -48.95
N GLN A 225 21.77 -50.12 -48.83
CA GLN A 225 21.77 -48.79 -49.42
C GLN A 225 22.14 -48.90 -50.91
N PRO A 226 21.28 -48.46 -51.85
CA PRO A 226 21.56 -48.56 -53.28
C PRO A 226 22.86 -47.85 -53.67
N GLU A 227 23.63 -48.44 -54.58
CA GLU A 227 24.89 -47.87 -55.07
C GLU A 227 24.73 -46.44 -55.61
N SER A 228 23.60 -46.16 -56.27
CA SER A 228 23.25 -44.83 -56.81
C SER A 228 23.12 -43.75 -55.72
N VAL A 229 22.92 -44.14 -54.46
CA VAL A 229 22.75 -43.24 -53.31
C VAL A 229 24.06 -43.07 -52.54
N VAL A 230 24.94 -44.08 -52.54
CA VAL A 230 26.17 -44.12 -51.73
C VAL A 230 27.03 -42.87 -51.91
N LYS A 231 27.30 -42.46 -53.15
CA LYS A 231 28.11 -41.26 -53.44
C LYS A 231 27.50 -39.98 -52.87
N HIS A 232 26.19 -39.79 -53.05
CA HIS A 232 25.48 -38.61 -52.55
C HIS A 232 25.37 -38.61 -51.03
N GLN A 233 25.25 -39.79 -50.41
CA GLN A 233 25.25 -39.93 -48.95
C GLN A 233 26.60 -39.57 -48.33
N PHE A 234 27.70 -40.01 -48.94
CA PHE A 234 29.04 -39.61 -48.50
C PHE A 234 29.23 -38.10 -48.59
N LYS A 235 28.87 -37.49 -49.73
CA LYS A 235 28.94 -36.03 -49.90
C LYS A 235 28.05 -35.29 -48.90
N LEU A 236 26.80 -35.73 -48.69
CA LEU A 236 25.91 -35.15 -47.68
C LEU A 236 26.53 -35.14 -46.29
N ARG A 237 27.19 -36.24 -45.89
CA ARG A 237 27.85 -36.33 -44.58
C ARG A 237 29.04 -35.39 -44.48
N GLU A 238 29.84 -35.27 -45.54
CA GLU A 238 30.96 -34.33 -45.62
C GLU A 238 30.47 -32.88 -45.51
N ASP A 239 29.49 -32.50 -46.33
CA ASP A 239 28.91 -31.15 -46.33
C ASP A 239 28.29 -30.78 -44.96
N ILE A 240 27.65 -31.74 -44.26
CA ILE A 240 27.12 -31.52 -42.90
C ILE A 240 28.23 -31.28 -41.88
N GLU A 241 29.35 -32.01 -41.96
CA GLU A 241 30.49 -31.80 -41.06
C GLU A 241 31.20 -30.47 -41.35
N GLU A 242 31.29 -30.08 -42.62
CA GLU A 242 31.78 -28.76 -43.01
C GLU A 242 30.85 -27.63 -42.56
N GLU A 243 29.52 -27.83 -42.66
CA GLU A 243 28.53 -26.87 -42.16
C GLU A 243 28.72 -26.63 -40.66
N LYS A 244 28.88 -27.70 -39.87
CA LYS A 244 29.12 -27.57 -38.41
C LYS A 244 30.37 -26.76 -38.12
N LYS A 245 31.47 -27.00 -38.85
CA LYS A 245 32.73 -26.25 -38.67
C LYS A 245 32.57 -24.79 -39.07
N GLU A 246 31.85 -24.50 -40.15
CA GLU A 246 31.60 -23.13 -40.59
C GLU A 246 30.70 -22.37 -39.60
N VAL A 247 29.64 -23.01 -39.10
CA VAL A 247 28.80 -22.46 -38.03
C VAL A 247 29.63 -22.18 -36.77
N ASP A 248 30.50 -23.10 -36.36
CA ASP A 248 31.40 -22.91 -35.21
C ASP A 248 32.31 -21.70 -35.38
N LYS A 249 32.91 -21.51 -36.57
CA LYS A 249 33.72 -20.33 -36.90
C LYS A 249 32.92 -19.03 -36.82
N ILE A 250 31.70 -19.00 -37.38
CA ILE A 250 30.82 -17.83 -37.34
C ILE A 250 30.49 -17.46 -35.88
N LEU A 251 30.17 -18.45 -35.05
CA LEU A 251 29.84 -18.23 -33.64
C LEU A 251 31.04 -17.80 -32.80
N ARG A 252 32.25 -18.32 -33.06
CA ARG A 252 33.48 -17.83 -32.41
C ARG A 252 33.77 -16.38 -32.79
N LYS A 253 33.62 -16.04 -34.07
CA LYS A 253 33.79 -14.66 -34.54
C LYS A 253 32.78 -13.73 -33.86
N LEU A 254 31.51 -14.12 -33.81
CA LEU A 254 30.48 -13.33 -33.11
C LEU A 254 30.78 -13.23 -31.61
N THR A 255 31.23 -14.30 -30.96
CA THR A 255 31.63 -14.29 -29.53
C THR A 255 32.72 -13.23 -29.29
N PHE A 256 33.76 -13.22 -30.13
CA PHE A 256 34.83 -12.24 -30.06
C PHE A 256 34.35 -10.80 -30.30
N GLU A 257 33.45 -10.60 -31.27
CA GLU A 257 32.90 -9.28 -31.54
C GLU A 257 31.95 -8.76 -30.44
N ILE A 258 31.34 -9.65 -29.67
CA ILE A 258 30.45 -9.32 -28.55
C ILE A 258 31.23 -9.13 -27.24
N SER A 259 32.37 -9.82 -27.07
CA SER A 259 33.18 -9.72 -25.85
C SER A 259 33.76 -8.32 -25.60
N GLU A 260 33.92 -7.50 -26.65
CA GLU A 260 34.26 -6.08 -26.52
C GLU A 260 33.23 -5.31 -25.68
N PHE A 261 31.95 -5.72 -25.71
CA PHE A 261 30.86 -5.09 -24.96
C PHE A 261 30.62 -5.71 -23.58
N GLN A 262 31.52 -6.57 -23.10
CA GLN A 262 31.39 -7.25 -21.81
C GLN A 262 31.13 -6.26 -20.65
N PRO A 263 31.82 -5.09 -20.54
CA PRO A 263 31.56 -4.14 -19.47
C PRO A 263 30.14 -3.56 -19.52
N GLN A 264 29.61 -3.26 -20.71
CA GLN A 264 28.25 -2.76 -20.89
C GLN A 264 27.22 -3.83 -20.55
N LEU A 265 27.41 -5.06 -21.01
CA LEU A 265 26.53 -6.19 -20.70
C LEU A 265 26.49 -6.50 -19.20
N TYR A 266 27.63 -6.39 -18.51
CA TYR A 266 27.68 -6.50 -17.05
C TYR A 266 26.85 -5.41 -16.36
N SER A 267 26.98 -4.15 -16.80
CA SER A 267 26.20 -3.02 -16.27
C SER A 267 24.70 -3.18 -16.55
N TYR A 268 24.32 -3.64 -17.75
CA TYR A 268 22.92 -3.93 -18.09
C TYR A 268 22.34 -4.99 -17.16
N GLN A 269 23.06 -6.11 -16.99
CA GLN A 269 22.60 -7.19 -16.11
C GLN A 269 22.49 -6.73 -14.65
N LYS A 270 23.47 -5.97 -14.15
CA LYS A 270 23.42 -5.41 -12.80
C LYS A 270 22.16 -4.55 -12.61
N TYR A 271 21.89 -3.65 -13.55
CA TYR A 271 20.69 -2.81 -13.52
C TYR A 271 19.39 -3.63 -13.56
N ILE A 272 19.30 -4.64 -14.43
CA ILE A 272 18.13 -5.52 -14.53
C ILE A 272 17.89 -6.27 -13.21
N PHE A 273 18.94 -6.75 -12.54
CA PHE A 273 18.81 -7.35 -11.20
C PHE A 273 18.28 -6.34 -10.17
N ASP A 274 18.82 -5.12 -10.15
CA ASP A 274 18.40 -4.09 -9.19
C ASP A 274 16.94 -3.64 -9.45
N LEU A 275 16.53 -3.60 -10.72
CA LEU A 275 15.15 -3.33 -11.12
C LEU A 275 14.21 -4.48 -10.73
N ASP A 276 14.62 -5.74 -10.86
CA ASP A 276 13.84 -6.90 -10.42
C ASP A 276 13.65 -6.93 -8.89
N ILE A 277 14.69 -6.58 -8.12
CA ILE A 277 14.55 -6.39 -6.66
C ILE A 277 13.50 -5.31 -6.36
N THR A 278 13.56 -4.19 -7.07
CA THR A 278 12.59 -3.08 -6.90
C THR A 278 11.18 -3.52 -7.25
N ARG A 279 11.01 -4.24 -8.36
CA ARG A 279 9.75 -4.83 -8.80
C ARG A 279 9.19 -5.83 -7.78
N ALA A 280 10.03 -6.72 -7.26
CA ALA A 280 9.63 -7.72 -6.27
C ALA A 280 9.12 -7.04 -4.98
N LYS A 281 9.82 -6.02 -4.50
CA LYS A 281 9.36 -5.18 -3.37
C LYS A 281 8.04 -4.46 -3.69
N ALA A 282 7.87 -3.96 -4.91
CA ALA A 282 6.63 -3.30 -5.34
C ALA A 282 5.45 -4.27 -5.41
N LYS A 283 5.67 -5.49 -5.91
CA LYS A 283 4.65 -6.55 -5.92
C LYS A 283 4.26 -7.00 -4.51
N PHE A 284 5.22 -7.05 -3.60
CA PHE A 284 4.91 -7.28 -2.19
C PHE A 284 4.11 -6.12 -1.58
N ALA A 285 4.44 -4.87 -1.91
CA ALA A 285 3.67 -3.71 -1.48
C ALA A 285 2.21 -3.78 -1.98
N GLU A 286 1.98 -4.09 -3.25
CA GLU A 286 0.63 -4.33 -3.81
C GLU A 286 -0.12 -5.42 -3.02
N LYS A 287 0.52 -6.55 -2.72
CA LYS A 287 -0.06 -7.67 -1.94
C LYS A 287 -0.55 -7.23 -0.54
N ILE A 288 0.18 -6.36 0.14
CA ILE A 288 -0.13 -5.94 1.51
C ILE A 288 -0.84 -4.58 1.62
N GLY A 289 -1.07 -3.90 0.50
CA GLY A 289 -1.53 -2.49 0.50
C GLY A 289 -0.48 -1.54 1.10
N GLY A 290 0.79 -1.80 0.83
CA GLY A 290 1.93 -1.03 1.33
C GLY A 290 2.10 0.29 0.57
N ILE A 291 2.43 1.35 1.30
CA ILE A 291 2.64 2.70 0.76
C ILE A 291 3.96 3.29 1.27
N LEU A 292 4.38 4.39 0.65
CA LEU A 292 5.47 5.23 1.14
C LEU A 292 4.92 6.23 2.18
N PRO A 293 5.18 6.06 3.49
CA PRO A 293 4.82 7.06 4.48
C PRO A 293 5.69 8.31 4.32
N LYS A 294 5.26 9.42 4.93
CA LYS A 294 6.10 10.63 4.96
C LYS A 294 7.37 10.35 5.76
N ILE A 295 8.53 10.42 5.10
CA ILE A 295 9.83 10.30 5.77
C ILE A 295 10.26 11.67 6.27
N ASN A 296 10.54 11.78 7.57
CA ASN A 296 10.87 13.05 8.22
C ASN A 296 12.25 13.05 8.88
N ARG A 297 12.76 14.26 9.15
CA ARG A 297 14.04 14.50 9.84
C ARG A 297 13.87 15.01 11.29
N HIS A 298 12.65 15.34 11.72
CA HIS A 298 12.34 15.88 13.06
C HIS A 298 11.94 14.79 14.08
N ARG A 299 12.49 13.59 13.91
CA ARG A 299 12.44 12.45 14.86
C ARG A 299 11.05 12.13 15.40
N THR A 300 10.05 12.17 14.53
CA THR A 300 8.65 11.87 14.86
C THR A 300 8.21 10.58 14.18
N LEU A 301 7.76 9.60 14.96
CA LEU A 301 7.15 8.37 14.45
C LEU A 301 5.65 8.44 14.74
N ARG A 302 4.83 8.57 13.71
CA ARG A 302 3.36 8.54 13.78
C ARG A 302 2.85 7.45 12.87
N LEU A 303 2.33 6.40 13.46
CA LEU A 303 1.73 5.30 12.73
C LEU A 303 0.21 5.41 12.85
N PHE A 304 -0.48 5.55 11.72
CA PHE A 304 -1.93 5.53 11.64
C PHE A 304 -2.38 4.28 10.91
N ASN A 305 -3.31 3.55 11.50
CA ASN A 305 -3.82 2.28 10.98
C ASN A 305 -2.71 1.34 10.46
N ALA A 306 -1.68 1.12 11.26
CA ALA A 306 -0.55 0.27 10.90
C ALA A 306 -0.89 -1.21 11.10
N PHE A 307 -0.63 -2.03 10.08
CA PHE A 307 -0.86 -3.47 10.13
C PHE A 307 0.47 -4.23 10.26
N HIS A 308 0.46 -5.35 10.97
CA HIS A 308 1.57 -6.29 10.95
C HIS A 308 1.55 -7.08 9.63
N PRO A 309 2.55 -6.96 8.73
CA PRO A 309 2.49 -7.52 7.38
C PRO A 309 2.29 -9.04 7.33
N LEU A 310 3.06 -9.80 8.11
CA LEU A 310 2.93 -11.27 8.14
C LEU A 310 1.57 -11.73 8.69
N LEU A 311 1.09 -11.08 9.75
CA LEU A 311 -0.23 -11.36 10.31
C LEU A 311 -1.35 -11.00 9.32
N LEU A 312 -1.20 -9.89 8.58
CA LEU A 312 -2.12 -9.46 7.54
C LEU A 312 -2.25 -10.54 6.47
N ILE A 313 -1.13 -11.02 5.92
CA ILE A 313 -1.11 -12.09 4.91
C ILE A 313 -1.77 -13.37 5.47
N ARG A 314 -1.33 -13.83 6.66
CA ARG A 314 -1.84 -15.06 7.29
C ARG A 314 -3.36 -14.99 7.57
N ASN A 315 -3.86 -13.84 8.04
CA ASN A 315 -5.27 -13.67 8.38
C ASN A 315 -6.16 -13.45 7.15
N GLN A 316 -5.66 -12.82 6.09
CA GLN A 316 -6.36 -12.72 4.81
C GLN A 316 -6.64 -14.11 4.22
N VAL A 317 -5.63 -15.00 4.22
CA VAL A 317 -5.81 -16.40 3.78
C VAL A 317 -6.84 -17.14 4.63
N LYS A 318 -6.83 -16.93 5.96
CA LYS A 318 -7.77 -17.54 6.90
C LYS A 318 -9.13 -16.83 7.00
N LYS A 319 -9.36 -15.76 6.22
CA LYS A 319 -10.55 -14.88 6.30
C LYS A 319 -10.86 -14.40 7.73
N LYS A 320 -9.83 -14.15 8.53
CA LYS A 320 -9.95 -13.61 9.90
C LYS A 320 -9.85 -12.08 9.88
N LYS A 321 -10.64 -11.42 10.73
CA LYS A 321 -10.55 -9.98 10.93
C LYS A 321 -9.19 -9.62 11.55
N ILE A 322 -8.56 -8.57 11.03
CA ILE A 322 -7.32 -8.00 11.56
C ILE A 322 -7.58 -6.56 12.00
N PHE A 323 -6.94 -6.16 13.08
CA PHE A 323 -7.08 -4.83 13.67
C PHE A 323 -5.78 -4.06 13.52
N PRO A 324 -5.80 -2.85 12.98
CA PRO A 324 -4.60 -2.03 12.88
C PRO A 324 -4.27 -1.33 14.19
N GLN A 325 -3.02 -0.89 14.34
CA GLN A 325 -2.56 -0.11 15.48
C GLN A 325 -2.28 1.34 15.10
N THR A 326 -2.59 2.25 16.02
CA THR A 326 -2.27 3.68 15.89
C THR A 326 -1.47 4.11 17.10
N LEU A 327 -0.28 4.66 16.89
CA LEU A 327 0.61 5.11 17.97
C LEU A 327 1.51 6.24 17.50
N THR A 328 2.07 6.97 18.47
CA THR A 328 2.95 8.11 18.21
C THR A 328 4.10 8.14 19.21
N LEU A 329 5.32 8.22 18.69
CA LEU A 329 6.53 8.57 19.43
C LEU A 329 7.08 9.90 18.91
N THR A 330 7.43 10.80 19.81
CA THR A 330 8.01 12.11 19.52
C THR A 330 9.13 12.40 20.51
N GLU A 331 9.89 13.47 20.31
CA GLU A 331 10.86 13.90 21.33
C GLU A 331 10.19 14.23 22.68
N GLN A 332 8.91 14.61 22.67
CA GLN A 332 8.10 14.88 23.85
C GLN A 332 7.43 13.64 24.43
N ASN A 333 7.40 12.53 23.69
CA ASN A 333 6.85 11.23 24.11
C ASN A 333 7.71 10.11 23.50
N ARG A 334 8.87 9.86 24.10
CA ARG A 334 9.89 8.94 23.57
C ARG A 334 9.67 7.50 24.03
N ILE A 335 9.07 7.33 25.22
CA ILE A 335 8.85 6.03 25.83
C ILE A 335 7.37 5.74 25.90
N LEU A 336 6.94 4.66 25.26
CA LEU A 336 5.58 4.15 25.33
C LEU A 336 5.54 2.86 26.14
N CYS A 337 4.83 2.87 27.27
CA CYS A 337 4.66 1.68 28.11
C CYS A 337 3.30 1.03 27.85
N ILE A 338 3.28 -0.12 27.19
CA ILE A 338 2.07 -0.87 26.86
C ILE A 338 1.76 -1.88 27.97
N SER A 339 0.57 -1.77 28.54
CA SER A 339 0.08 -2.66 29.60
C SER A 339 -1.29 -3.25 29.25
N GLY A 340 -1.73 -4.23 30.04
CA GLY A 340 -2.97 -4.99 29.81
C GLY A 340 -2.74 -6.50 29.70
N PRO A 341 -3.79 -7.30 29.43
CA PRO A 341 -3.74 -8.75 29.48
C PRO A 341 -2.79 -9.37 28.42
N ASN A 342 -2.23 -10.55 28.68
CA ASN A 342 -1.25 -11.22 27.78
C ASN A 342 -1.82 -11.47 26.38
N ALA A 343 -3.09 -11.91 26.30
CA ALA A 343 -3.79 -12.14 25.04
C ALA A 343 -4.24 -10.84 24.33
N GLY A 344 -3.92 -9.66 24.87
CA GLY A 344 -4.35 -8.36 24.35
C GLY A 344 -3.66 -7.90 23.07
N GLY A 345 -2.53 -8.51 22.67
CA GLY A 345 -1.77 -8.12 21.46
C GLY A 345 -0.62 -7.14 21.69
N LYS A 346 -0.09 -7.04 22.92
CA LYS A 346 1.05 -6.17 23.28
C LYS A 346 2.30 -6.48 22.47
N SER A 347 2.75 -7.74 22.48
CA SER A 347 3.95 -8.20 21.76
C SER A 347 3.82 -8.03 20.25
N ILE A 348 2.61 -8.26 19.69
CA ILE A 348 2.33 -8.07 18.26
C ILE A 348 2.45 -6.59 17.89
N THR A 349 1.95 -5.68 18.73
CA THR A 349 2.06 -4.23 18.50
C THR A 349 3.53 -3.81 18.44
N LEU A 350 4.33 -4.31 19.37
CA LEU A 350 5.77 -4.04 19.45
C LEU A 350 6.52 -4.61 18.23
N LYS A 351 6.25 -5.86 17.85
CA LYS A 351 6.77 -6.48 16.60
C LYS A 351 6.35 -5.70 15.36
N THR A 352 5.12 -5.18 15.32
CA THR A 352 4.62 -4.37 14.21
C THR A 352 5.51 -3.15 14.01
N VAL A 353 5.76 -2.36 15.07
CA VAL A 353 6.60 -1.15 14.95
C VAL A 353 8.01 -1.51 14.49
N GLY A 354 8.63 -2.52 15.09
CA GLY A 354 9.98 -2.94 14.73
C GLY A 354 10.09 -3.42 13.28
N LEU A 355 9.16 -4.28 12.85
CA LEU A 355 9.15 -4.81 11.50
C LEU A 355 8.89 -3.71 10.45
N LEU A 356 7.96 -2.79 10.71
CA LEU A 356 7.73 -1.64 9.82
C LEU A 356 8.95 -0.73 9.74
N GLN A 357 9.68 -0.55 10.85
CA GLN A 357 10.93 0.22 10.85
C GLN A 357 12.02 -0.46 9.98
N LEU A 358 12.16 -1.78 10.09
CA LEU A 358 13.10 -2.55 9.26
C LEU A 358 12.72 -2.51 7.78
N MET A 359 11.43 -2.57 7.47
CA MET A 359 10.94 -2.46 6.10
C MET A 359 11.34 -1.12 5.47
N ILE A 360 11.04 0.01 6.12
CA ILE A 360 11.39 1.31 5.53
C ILE A 360 12.90 1.48 5.37
N GLN A 361 13.70 1.02 6.34
CA GLN A 361 15.15 1.10 6.26
C GLN A 361 15.76 0.08 5.27
N SER A 362 14.97 -0.86 4.78
CA SER A 362 15.36 -1.83 3.74
C SER A 362 14.74 -1.53 2.38
N GLY A 363 14.14 -0.35 2.21
CA GLY A 363 13.51 0.07 0.96
C GLY A 363 12.20 -0.63 0.65
N ILE A 364 11.50 -1.18 1.65
CA ILE A 364 10.24 -1.91 1.51
C ILE A 364 9.10 -1.02 2.02
N LEU A 365 8.04 -0.87 1.21
CA LEU A 365 6.86 -0.07 1.57
C LEU A 365 6.01 -0.75 2.65
N VAL A 366 5.32 0.05 3.46
CA VAL A 366 4.67 -0.41 4.70
C VAL A 366 3.14 -0.27 4.64
N PRO A 367 2.37 -1.22 5.21
CA PRO A 367 0.90 -1.21 5.21
C PRO A 367 0.37 -0.29 6.31
N VAL A 368 0.38 1.01 6.03
CA VAL A 368 -0.04 2.09 6.95
C VAL A 368 -0.93 3.09 6.22
N HIS A 369 -1.65 3.94 6.96
CA HIS A 369 -2.40 5.02 6.35
C HIS A 369 -1.46 6.11 5.78
N PRO A 370 -1.79 6.79 4.66
CA PRO A 370 -0.98 7.89 4.07
C PRO A 370 -0.67 9.09 4.98
N LYS A 371 -1.38 9.21 6.11
CA LYS A 371 -1.13 10.23 7.13
C LYS A 371 0.03 9.86 8.06
N SER A 372 0.53 8.63 7.96
CA SER A 372 1.63 8.13 8.77
C SER A 372 2.94 8.82 8.39
N GLU A 373 3.78 9.00 9.40
CA GLU A 373 5.04 9.69 9.30
C GLU A 373 6.09 8.87 10.05
N MET A 374 7.23 8.61 9.42
CA MET A 374 8.30 7.79 9.99
C MET A 374 9.64 8.50 9.82
N PHE A 375 10.62 8.16 10.66
CA PHE A 375 12.00 8.61 10.52
C PHE A 375 12.94 7.43 10.70
N PHE A 376 14.21 7.61 10.37
CA PHE A 376 15.21 6.55 10.47
C PHE A 376 15.95 6.57 11.80
N PHE A 377 16.10 5.38 12.39
CA PHE A 377 16.92 5.16 13.57
C PHE A 377 18.31 4.67 13.15
N GLU A 378 19.34 5.04 13.92
CA GLU A 378 20.70 4.52 13.71
C GLU A 378 20.85 3.11 14.28
N LYS A 379 20.11 2.80 15.35
CA LYS A 379 20.15 1.51 16.04
C LYS A 379 18.74 1.02 16.34
N LEU A 380 18.50 -0.28 16.20
CA LEU A 380 17.31 -0.95 16.75
C LEU A 380 17.79 -2.14 17.55
N MET A 381 17.29 -2.23 18.77
CA MET A 381 17.62 -3.32 19.69
C MET A 381 16.34 -3.87 20.28
N THR A 382 16.25 -5.19 20.34
CA THR A 382 15.06 -5.86 20.86
C THR A 382 15.39 -6.67 22.10
N ASP A 383 14.39 -6.94 22.92
CA ASP A 383 14.39 -8.01 23.92
C ASP A 383 13.00 -8.63 23.87
N ILE A 384 12.75 -9.45 22.84
CA ILE A 384 11.44 -10.00 22.51
C ILE A 384 11.52 -11.52 22.51
N GLY A 385 10.63 -12.16 23.26
CA GLY A 385 10.38 -13.59 23.18
C GLY A 385 10.88 -14.40 24.38
N ASP A 386 10.61 -15.70 24.28
CA ASP A 386 11.06 -16.72 25.21
C ASP A 386 12.36 -17.32 24.64
N ASN A 387 13.50 -16.95 25.22
CA ASN A 387 14.80 -17.60 24.94
C ASN A 387 14.84 -19.02 25.54
N GLN A 388 13.89 -19.88 25.16
CA GLN A 388 13.83 -21.31 25.50
C GLN A 388 14.61 -22.16 24.49
N SER A 389 15.81 -21.74 24.10
CA SER A 389 16.72 -22.64 23.41
C SER A 389 17.27 -23.65 24.42
N ILE A 390 17.01 -24.93 24.19
CA ILE A 390 17.60 -26.07 24.94
C ILE A 390 19.15 -25.95 25.03
N GLU A 391 19.77 -25.23 24.09
CA GLU A 391 21.22 -25.00 24.00
C GLU A 391 21.78 -23.99 25.03
N ASN A 392 20.95 -23.18 25.69
CA ASN A 392 21.39 -22.26 26.74
C ASN A 392 21.12 -22.87 28.11
N HIS A 393 22.08 -23.65 28.64
CA HIS A 393 22.09 -24.25 29.98
C HIS A 393 22.09 -23.24 31.17
N LEU A 394 21.72 -21.97 30.95
CA LEU A 394 21.64 -20.91 31.95
C LEU A 394 20.22 -20.35 31.97
N SER A 395 19.68 -20.15 33.18
CA SER A 395 18.33 -19.64 33.46
C SER A 395 17.89 -18.53 32.50
N THR A 396 16.63 -18.58 32.02
CA THR A 396 15.99 -17.61 31.12
C THR A 396 16.19 -16.15 31.54
N TYR A 397 16.36 -15.91 32.84
CA TYR A 397 16.65 -14.59 33.39
C TYR A 397 18.08 -14.10 33.12
N SER A 398 19.08 -14.98 33.21
CA SER A 398 20.49 -14.63 32.97
C SER A 398 20.74 -14.23 31.51
N SER A 399 20.07 -14.88 30.56
CA SER A 399 20.15 -14.53 29.14
C SER A 399 19.52 -13.16 28.86
N ARG A 400 18.34 -12.87 29.45
CA ARG A 400 17.72 -11.53 29.38
C ARG A 400 18.61 -10.45 30.01
N LEU A 401 19.19 -10.68 31.19
CA LEU A 401 20.13 -9.73 31.80
C LEU A 401 21.38 -9.49 30.95
N LYS A 402 21.93 -10.54 30.32
CA LYS A 402 23.06 -10.39 29.41
C LYS A 402 22.68 -9.54 28.20
N LYS A 403 21.48 -9.72 27.65
CA LYS A 403 20.96 -8.89 26.55
C LYS A 403 20.75 -7.44 27.00
N MET A 404 20.13 -7.23 28.16
CA MET A 404 19.94 -5.90 28.75
C MET A 404 21.27 -5.19 29.02
N SER A 405 22.28 -5.89 29.52
CA SER A 405 23.63 -5.34 29.71
C SER A 405 24.23 -4.82 28.41
N LYS A 406 23.97 -5.51 27.29
CA LYS A 406 24.40 -5.07 25.96
C LYS A 406 23.65 -3.82 25.51
N ILE A 407 22.32 -3.82 25.68
CA ILE A 407 21.46 -2.67 25.37
C ILE A 407 21.93 -1.42 26.13
N ILE A 408 22.18 -1.53 27.43
CA ILE A 408 22.63 -0.43 28.29
C ILE A 408 23.95 0.20 27.79
N ARG A 409 24.88 -0.61 27.25
CA ARG A 409 26.17 -0.12 26.75
C ARG A 409 26.04 0.68 25.45
N GLU A 410 25.05 0.38 24.62
CA GLU A 410 24.95 0.89 23.25
C GLU A 410 23.79 1.87 23.03
N ALA A 411 22.79 1.90 23.93
CA ALA A 411 21.60 2.73 23.82
C ALA A 411 21.90 4.23 23.91
N ASP A 412 21.36 4.99 22.96
CA ASP A 412 21.47 6.44 22.89
C ASP A 412 20.21 7.08 22.31
N SER A 413 20.24 8.40 22.06
CA SER A 413 19.11 9.18 21.54
C SER A 413 18.64 8.82 20.11
N LYS A 414 19.37 7.94 19.42
CA LYS A 414 19.08 7.49 18.05
C LYS A 414 18.75 6.00 17.99
N THR A 415 18.58 5.37 19.16
CA THR A 415 18.18 3.98 19.31
C THR A 415 16.67 3.86 19.47
N LEU A 416 16.06 2.91 18.75
CA LEU A 416 14.73 2.37 19.04
C LEU A 416 14.88 1.07 19.84
N LEU A 417 14.36 1.07 21.06
CA LEU A 417 14.32 -0.07 21.96
C LEU A 417 12.95 -0.70 21.96
N LEU A 418 12.88 -2.01 21.76
CA LEU A 418 11.63 -2.76 21.76
C LEU A 418 11.76 -3.91 22.77
N ILE A 419 11.18 -3.74 23.96
CA ILE A 419 11.33 -4.71 25.06
C ILE A 419 9.98 -5.28 25.45
N ASP A 420 9.86 -6.61 25.39
CA ASP A 420 8.66 -7.34 25.79
C ASP A 420 8.81 -7.88 27.21
N GLU A 421 7.73 -7.82 28.00
CA GLU A 421 7.69 -8.22 29.41
C GLU A 421 8.84 -7.65 30.26
N PHE A 422 8.98 -6.34 30.21
CA PHE A 422 10.05 -5.61 30.87
C PHE A 422 10.10 -5.91 32.38
N GLY A 423 11.21 -6.48 32.83
CA GLY A 423 11.47 -6.84 34.22
C GLY A 423 11.10 -8.28 34.63
N THR A 424 10.49 -9.08 33.75
CA THR A 424 10.04 -10.44 34.14
C THR A 424 11.18 -11.47 34.14
N GLY A 425 11.02 -12.54 34.92
CA GLY A 425 11.96 -13.67 35.00
C GLY A 425 12.70 -13.84 36.34
N SER A 426 12.41 -13.00 37.34
CA SER A 426 12.95 -13.10 38.70
C SER A 426 11.88 -12.78 39.74
N ASP A 427 12.29 -12.65 41.01
CA ASP A 427 11.45 -12.15 42.09
C ASP A 427 10.71 -10.86 41.66
N PRO A 428 9.38 -10.79 41.76
CA PRO A 428 8.60 -9.63 41.36
C PRO A 428 9.05 -8.31 41.99
N GLU A 429 9.47 -8.31 43.25
CA GLU A 429 9.88 -7.09 43.95
C GLU A 429 11.24 -6.59 43.44
N LEU A 430 12.24 -7.49 43.40
CA LEU A 430 13.58 -7.15 42.94
C LEU A 430 13.63 -6.88 41.43
N GLY A 431 12.87 -7.66 40.65
CA GLY A 431 12.73 -7.48 39.20
C GLY A 431 12.06 -6.17 38.84
N GLY A 432 11.02 -5.77 39.59
CA GLY A 432 10.34 -4.48 39.44
C GLY A 432 11.28 -3.30 39.68
N ALA A 433 12.05 -3.31 40.78
CA ALA A 433 12.99 -2.24 41.11
C ALA A 433 14.15 -2.12 40.11
N LEU A 434 14.66 -3.25 39.61
CA LEU A 434 15.71 -3.26 38.60
C LEU A 434 15.21 -2.74 37.25
N ALA A 435 14.00 -3.13 36.84
CA ALA A 435 13.36 -2.64 35.63
C ALA A 435 13.14 -1.11 35.68
N GLU A 436 12.71 -0.60 36.84
CA GLU A 436 12.57 0.84 37.07
C GLU A 436 13.91 1.58 36.88
N SER A 437 14.99 1.07 37.45
CA SER A 437 16.34 1.63 37.27
C SER A 437 16.79 1.63 35.79
N PHE A 438 16.46 0.57 35.05
CA PHE A 438 16.75 0.51 33.61
C PHE A 438 15.91 1.49 32.79
N LEU A 439 14.63 1.68 33.15
CA LEU A 439 13.75 2.65 32.52
C LEU A 439 14.29 4.07 32.68
N GLU A 440 14.70 4.45 33.90
CA GLU A 440 15.31 5.75 34.17
C GLU A 440 16.58 5.96 33.34
N PHE A 441 17.44 4.95 33.27
CA PHE A 441 18.64 5.01 32.42
C PHE A 441 18.30 5.28 30.95
N PHE A 442 17.32 4.58 30.37
CA PHE A 442 16.92 4.81 28.98
C PHE A 442 16.25 6.18 28.77
N TYR A 443 15.50 6.64 29.76
CA TYR A 443 14.89 7.96 29.77
C TYR A 443 15.95 9.07 29.72
N ASP A 444 16.98 8.96 30.55
CA ASP A 444 18.12 9.89 30.63
C ASP A 444 18.97 9.89 29.36
N LYS A 445 19.14 8.71 28.74
CA LYS A 445 19.79 8.57 27.42
C LYS A 445 18.98 9.15 26.27
N LYS A 446 17.74 9.57 26.53
CA LYS A 446 16.77 10.08 25.54
C LYS A 446 16.49 9.07 24.42
N SER A 447 16.60 7.77 24.71
CA SER A 447 16.28 6.71 23.75
C SER A 447 14.79 6.67 23.47
N PHE A 448 14.43 6.20 22.27
CA PHE A 448 13.05 5.87 21.94
C PHE A 448 12.79 4.44 22.37
N SER A 449 11.69 4.20 23.08
CA SER A 449 11.40 2.88 23.63
C SER A 449 9.92 2.55 23.54
N ILE A 450 9.61 1.31 23.13
CA ILE A 450 8.30 0.71 23.34
C ILE A 450 8.54 -0.49 24.26
N ILE A 451 7.94 -0.44 25.44
CA ILE A 451 8.08 -1.46 26.46
C ILE A 451 6.72 -2.06 26.77
N THR A 452 6.64 -3.37 26.98
CA THR A 452 5.44 -3.98 27.54
C THR A 452 5.70 -4.39 28.99
N THR A 453 4.75 -4.19 29.89
CA THR A 453 4.94 -4.57 31.30
C THR A 453 3.65 -5.02 31.98
N HIS A 454 3.85 -5.83 33.00
CA HIS A 454 2.85 -6.26 33.96
C HIS A 454 3.03 -5.59 35.33
N TYR A 455 4.16 -4.93 35.55
CA TYR A 455 4.50 -4.37 36.84
C TYR A 455 3.84 -3.02 37.09
N THR A 456 3.24 -2.89 38.26
CA THR A 456 2.52 -1.69 38.67
C THR A 456 3.47 -0.51 38.94
N ASN A 457 4.64 -0.76 39.54
CA ASN A 457 5.61 0.31 39.80
C ASN A 457 6.08 0.99 38.49
N ILE A 458 6.30 0.23 37.42
CA ILE A 458 6.66 0.79 36.11
C ILE A 458 5.55 1.70 35.55
N LYS A 459 4.27 1.31 35.67
CA LYS A 459 3.14 2.15 35.23
C LYS A 459 3.13 3.49 35.98
N LEU A 460 3.42 3.47 37.29
CA LEU A 460 3.46 4.66 38.13
C LEU A 460 4.62 5.58 37.79
N VAL A 461 5.81 5.02 37.57
CA VAL A 461 7.02 5.78 37.18
C VAL A 461 6.81 6.48 35.85
N ILE A 462 6.24 5.78 34.86
CA ILE A 462 5.93 6.36 33.54
C ILE A 462 4.98 7.57 33.65
N GLU A 463 4.01 7.54 34.57
CA GLU A 463 3.07 8.63 34.80
C GLU A 463 3.77 9.89 35.37
N GLN A 464 4.88 9.71 36.08
CA GLN A 464 5.66 10.80 36.66
C GLN A 464 6.68 11.39 35.66
N LEU A 465 6.99 10.68 34.58
CA LEU A 465 8.01 11.07 33.61
C LEU A 465 7.40 11.90 32.45
N PRO A 466 7.78 13.18 32.27
CA PRO A 466 7.18 14.05 31.25
C PRO A 466 7.30 13.59 29.79
N HIS A 467 8.31 12.78 29.47
CA HIS A 467 8.57 12.28 28.12
C HIS A 467 8.27 10.80 27.92
N ALA A 468 7.50 10.23 28.84
CA ALA A 468 6.98 8.87 28.75
C ALA A 468 5.45 8.91 28.78
N THR A 469 4.81 7.88 28.23
CA THR A 469 3.36 7.79 28.22
C THR A 469 2.93 6.34 28.37
N ASN A 470 1.94 6.12 29.24
CA ASN A 470 1.30 4.83 29.39
C ASN A 470 0.37 4.55 28.21
N ALA A 471 0.22 3.29 27.83
CA ALA A 471 -0.77 2.82 26.87
C ALA A 471 -1.36 1.49 27.33
N ALA A 472 -2.60 1.23 26.94
CA ALA A 472 -3.34 0.05 27.33
C ALA A 472 -3.89 -0.66 26.08
N MET A 473 -3.80 -1.99 26.07
CA MET A 473 -4.59 -2.78 25.13
C MET A 473 -6.02 -2.90 25.66
N LEU A 474 -6.99 -2.46 24.86
CA LEU A 474 -8.40 -2.51 25.22
C LEU A 474 -8.92 -3.94 25.24
N PHE A 475 -9.78 -4.22 26.22
CA PHE A 475 -10.38 -5.52 26.48
C PHE A 475 -11.87 -5.31 26.74
N ASP A 476 -12.71 -6.14 26.13
CA ASP A 476 -14.16 -6.08 26.38
C ASP A 476 -14.48 -6.91 27.63
N GLU A 477 -14.98 -6.25 28.67
CA GLU A 477 -15.32 -6.89 29.94
C GLU A 477 -16.54 -7.83 29.84
N ASN A 478 -17.46 -7.61 28.89
CA ASN A 478 -18.66 -8.43 28.76
C ASN A 478 -18.37 -9.76 28.07
N SER A 479 -17.65 -9.72 26.95
CA SER A 479 -17.25 -10.92 26.21
C SER A 479 -15.96 -11.55 26.76
N LEU A 480 -15.19 -10.80 27.56
CA LEU A 480 -13.84 -11.14 28.00
C LEU A 480 -12.94 -11.48 26.80
N GLU A 481 -13.08 -10.72 25.71
CA GLU A 481 -12.29 -10.86 24.49
C GLU A 481 -11.41 -9.61 24.26
N PRO A 482 -10.18 -9.80 23.77
CA PRO A 482 -9.31 -8.68 23.42
C PRO A 482 -9.87 -7.93 22.21
N LEU A 483 -9.95 -6.60 22.30
CA LEU A 483 -10.36 -5.74 21.19
C LEU A 483 -9.21 -5.46 20.21
N TYR A 484 -7.98 -5.83 20.58
CA TYR A 484 -6.75 -5.61 19.83
C TYR A 484 -6.52 -4.14 19.42
N LYS A 485 -7.08 -3.19 20.18
CA LYS A 485 -6.93 -1.76 19.97
C LYS A 485 -6.05 -1.18 21.07
N LEU A 486 -4.98 -0.50 20.67
CA LEU A 486 -4.12 0.25 21.57
C LEU A 486 -4.73 1.61 21.89
N GLU A 487 -4.81 1.96 23.17
CA GLU A 487 -5.20 3.28 23.66
C GLU A 487 -4.00 3.95 24.34
N VAL A 488 -3.64 5.14 23.89
CA VAL A 488 -2.47 5.89 24.41
C VAL A 488 -2.93 6.89 25.47
N GLY A 489 -2.15 7.02 26.54
CA GLY A 489 -2.34 7.97 27.63
C GLY A 489 -2.81 7.36 28.95
N GLN A 490 -3.03 6.06 29.04
CA GLN A 490 -3.47 5.39 30.28
C GLN A 490 -2.86 4.01 30.42
N ALA A 491 -2.61 3.60 31.65
CA ALA A 491 -2.19 2.25 31.96
C ALA A 491 -3.37 1.27 31.91
N GLY A 492 -3.10 0.03 31.53
CA GLY A 492 -4.06 -1.07 31.48
C GLY A 492 -4.11 -1.85 32.79
N SER A 493 -5.31 -2.29 33.14
CA SER A 493 -5.55 -3.16 34.29
C SER A 493 -5.19 -4.63 34.00
N SER A 494 -4.99 -5.41 35.06
CA SER A 494 -4.76 -6.85 34.99
C SER A 494 -6.07 -7.62 35.15
N PHE A 495 -6.60 -8.21 34.07
CA PHE A 495 -7.84 -9.03 34.09
C PHE A 495 -7.63 -10.49 34.55
N THR A 496 -6.68 -10.72 35.45
CA THR A 496 -6.22 -12.07 35.80
C THR A 496 -7.35 -12.93 36.39
N PHE A 497 -8.21 -12.33 37.23
CA PHE A 497 -9.29 -13.07 37.90
C PHE A 497 -10.50 -13.30 37.00
N GLU A 498 -10.82 -12.35 36.13
CA GLU A 498 -11.90 -12.41 35.16
C GLU A 498 -11.59 -13.47 34.08
N VAL A 499 -10.33 -13.52 33.64
CA VAL A 499 -9.84 -14.58 32.74
C VAL A 499 -9.87 -15.95 33.44
N ALA A 500 -9.51 -16.02 34.73
CA ALA A 500 -9.63 -17.27 35.52
C ALA A 500 -11.09 -17.77 35.62
N GLU A 501 -12.05 -16.86 35.83
CA GLU A 501 -13.48 -17.19 35.85
C GLU A 501 -13.96 -17.72 34.49
N LYS A 502 -13.55 -17.10 33.37
CA LYS A 502 -13.83 -17.59 32.01
C LYS A 502 -13.27 -18.98 31.76
N ASN A 503 -12.09 -19.27 32.29
CA ASN A 503 -11.46 -20.58 32.22
C ASN A 503 -12.05 -21.60 33.22
N LYS A 504 -13.22 -21.29 33.81
CA LYS A 504 -13.98 -22.18 34.70
C LYS A 504 -13.25 -22.54 35.99
N ILE A 505 -12.34 -21.67 36.46
CA ILE A 505 -11.76 -21.81 37.80
C ILE A 505 -12.87 -21.52 38.84
N PRO A 506 -13.08 -22.41 39.84
CA PRO A 506 -14.12 -22.21 40.84
C PRO A 506 -14.00 -20.88 41.60
N LYS A 507 -15.15 -20.21 41.81
CA LYS A 507 -15.23 -18.88 42.47
C LYS A 507 -14.58 -18.84 43.84
N PHE A 508 -14.71 -19.90 44.64
CA PHE A 508 -14.11 -19.94 45.98
C PHE A 508 -12.57 -19.87 45.94
N ILE A 509 -11.93 -20.41 44.88
CA ILE A 509 -10.47 -20.31 44.68
C ILE A 509 -10.10 -18.88 44.29
N ILE A 510 -10.88 -18.26 43.41
CA ILE A 510 -10.68 -16.87 42.97
C ILE A 510 -10.83 -15.91 44.16
N GLU A 511 -11.86 -16.08 44.99
CA GLU A 511 -12.07 -15.26 46.20
C GLU A 511 -10.96 -15.47 47.22
N SER A 512 -10.48 -16.70 47.41
CA SER A 512 -9.34 -17.00 48.28
C SER A 512 -8.06 -16.32 47.76
N ALA A 513 -7.84 -16.32 46.44
CA ALA A 513 -6.71 -15.63 45.82
C ALA A 513 -6.83 -14.10 45.95
N LYS A 514 -8.02 -13.52 45.76
CA LYS A 514 -8.26 -12.07 45.96
C LYS A 514 -7.96 -11.60 47.38
N LYS A 515 -8.15 -12.44 48.40
CA LYS A 515 -7.81 -12.13 49.80
C LYS A 515 -6.31 -12.17 50.10
N LYS A 516 -5.50 -12.81 49.24
CA LYS A 516 -4.05 -12.96 49.42
C LYS A 516 -3.23 -11.87 48.72
N VAL A 517 -3.84 -11.08 47.83
CA VAL A 517 -3.18 -9.96 47.15
C VAL A 517 -3.31 -8.71 48.02
N GLU A 518 -2.27 -7.87 48.06
CA GLU A 518 -2.27 -6.63 48.84
C GLU A 518 -3.42 -5.70 48.45
N HIS A 519 -4.03 -5.06 49.45
CA HIS A 519 -5.18 -4.19 49.26
C HIS A 519 -4.91 -3.00 48.33
N ASP A 520 -3.70 -2.44 48.36
CA ASP A 520 -3.33 -1.27 47.57
C ASP A 520 -3.20 -1.58 46.08
N ILE A 521 -2.65 -2.75 45.74
CA ILE A 521 -2.57 -3.24 44.35
C ILE A 521 -3.97 -3.46 43.78
N ILE A 522 -4.85 -4.10 44.55
CA ILE A 522 -6.25 -4.34 44.14
C ILE A 522 -7.00 -3.00 43.95
N ASN A 523 -6.80 -2.03 44.84
CA ASN A 523 -7.46 -0.72 44.73
C ASN A 523 -6.97 0.09 43.53
N LEU A 524 -5.67 0.03 43.22
CA LEU A 524 -5.12 0.68 42.03
C LEU A 524 -5.66 0.03 40.75
N ASP A 525 -5.62 -1.29 40.64
CA ASP A 525 -6.17 -2.01 39.47
C ASP A 525 -7.67 -1.74 39.31
N LYS A 526 -8.45 -1.71 40.40
CA LYS A 526 -9.87 -1.32 40.36
C LYS A 526 -10.09 0.11 39.86
N THR A 527 -9.21 1.03 40.23
CA THR A 527 -9.30 2.43 39.78
C THR A 527 -8.97 2.53 38.29
N ILE A 528 -7.95 1.81 37.83
CA ILE A 528 -7.59 1.70 36.42
C ILE A 528 -8.76 1.10 35.62
N VAL A 529 -9.37 0.02 36.10
CA VAL A 529 -10.56 -0.59 35.48
C VAL A 529 -11.70 0.42 35.35
N LYS A 530 -12.07 1.12 36.43
CA LYS A 530 -13.15 2.13 36.36
C LYS A 530 -12.85 3.25 35.37
N LEU A 531 -11.62 3.74 35.33
CA LEU A 531 -11.20 4.76 34.37
C LEU A 531 -11.30 4.26 32.92
N GLN A 532 -10.92 2.99 32.69
CA GLN A 532 -11.08 2.35 31.37
C GLN A 532 -12.55 2.22 30.97
N GLN A 533 -13.45 1.90 31.91
CA GLN A 533 -14.91 1.82 31.67
C GLN A 533 -15.50 3.17 31.29
N GLU A 534 -15.29 4.20 32.11
CA GLU A 534 -15.80 5.55 31.84
C GLU A 534 -15.32 6.05 30.47
N LYS A 535 -14.05 5.79 30.12
CA LYS A 535 -13.52 6.17 28.80
C LYS A 535 -14.07 5.34 27.66
N PHE A 536 -14.26 4.03 27.82
CA PHE A 536 -14.86 3.20 26.78
C PHE A 536 -16.29 3.67 26.46
N GLU A 537 -17.07 4.01 27.50
CA GLU A 537 -18.38 4.63 27.32
C GLU A 537 -18.29 5.96 26.58
N VAL A 538 -17.32 6.81 26.92
CA VAL A 538 -17.06 8.06 26.20
C VAL A 538 -16.66 7.83 24.74
N GLU A 539 -15.81 6.84 24.44
CA GLU A 539 -15.44 6.48 23.06
C GLU A 539 -16.66 6.03 22.27
N LYS A 540 -17.49 5.15 22.85
CA LYS A 540 -18.71 4.66 22.21
C LYS A 540 -19.71 5.79 21.95
N LEU A 541 -19.88 6.68 22.93
CA LEU A 541 -20.71 7.88 22.75
C LEU A 541 -20.14 8.79 21.66
N LYS A 542 -18.81 8.92 21.58
CA LYS A 542 -18.15 9.72 20.53
C LYS A 542 -18.37 9.11 19.14
N THR A 543 -18.25 7.80 18.98
CA THR A 543 -18.55 7.12 17.70
C THR A 543 -20.01 7.28 17.31
N ASP A 544 -20.94 7.09 18.26
CA ASP A 544 -22.37 7.27 18.02
C ASP A 544 -22.71 8.72 17.64
N LEU A 545 -22.04 9.70 18.27
CA LEU A 545 -22.17 11.11 17.94
C LEU A 545 -21.62 11.44 16.55
N THR A 546 -20.48 10.87 16.15
CA THR A 546 -19.93 11.06 14.80
C THR A 546 -20.85 10.49 13.73
N GLU A 547 -21.39 9.28 13.93
CA GLU A 547 -22.35 8.68 13.00
C GLU A 547 -23.65 9.49 12.89
N LYS A 548 -24.17 9.98 14.02
CA LYS A 548 -25.34 10.88 14.02
C LYS A 548 -25.03 12.21 13.32
N ARG A 549 -23.84 12.77 13.50
CA ARG A 549 -23.42 14.01 12.84
C ARG A 549 -23.35 13.82 11.33
N ASP A 550 -22.73 12.75 10.87
CA ASP A 550 -22.61 12.45 9.43
C ASP A 550 -24.00 12.18 8.81
N SER A 551 -24.86 11.44 9.51
CA SER A 551 -26.26 11.24 9.10
C SER A 551 -27.04 12.55 9.00
N THR A 552 -26.84 13.46 9.95
CA THR A 552 -27.50 14.77 9.98
C THR A 552 -26.98 15.68 8.87
N GLN A 553 -25.67 15.64 8.60
CA GLN A 553 -25.05 16.41 7.53
C GLN A 553 -25.53 15.93 6.15
N ASN A 554 -25.58 14.63 5.92
CA ASN A 554 -26.16 14.05 4.70
C ASN A 554 -27.64 14.44 4.52
N LYS A 555 -28.43 14.44 5.60
CA LYS A 555 -29.83 14.92 5.56
C LYS A 555 -29.92 16.41 5.22
N LYS A 556 -29.02 17.23 5.75
CA LYS A 556 -28.95 18.66 5.45
C LYS A 556 -28.62 18.92 3.98
N GLU A 557 -27.61 18.25 3.44
CA GLU A 557 -27.25 18.35 2.01
C GLU A 557 -28.41 17.91 1.11
N ASN A 558 -29.15 16.88 1.49
CA ASN A 558 -30.34 16.44 0.75
C ASN A 558 -31.48 17.46 0.84
N LEU A 559 -31.69 18.10 2.00
CA LEU A 559 -32.68 19.17 2.16
C LEU A 559 -32.31 20.43 1.36
N GLU A 560 -31.04 20.79 1.29
CA GLU A 560 -30.56 21.92 0.47
C GLU A 560 -30.82 21.64 -1.02
N LYS A 561 -30.48 20.45 -1.52
CA LYS A 561 -30.80 20.05 -2.90
C LYS A 561 -32.31 20.09 -3.19
N LEU A 562 -33.14 19.65 -2.23
CA LEU A 562 -34.59 19.69 -2.39
C LEU A 562 -35.13 21.14 -2.37
N ASN A 563 -34.56 22.00 -1.53
CA ASN A 563 -34.94 23.40 -1.46
C ASN A 563 -34.58 24.13 -2.77
N ASP A 564 -33.40 23.87 -3.35
CA ASP A 564 -33.03 24.41 -4.66
C ASP A 564 -34.00 23.98 -5.77
N GLN A 565 -34.45 22.72 -5.74
CA GLN A 565 -35.47 22.22 -6.68
C GLN A 565 -36.83 22.92 -6.48
N LEU A 566 -37.22 23.19 -5.23
CA LEU A 566 -38.44 23.91 -4.90
C LEU A 566 -38.36 25.38 -5.34
N GLU A 567 -37.22 26.04 -5.13
CA GLU A 567 -36.97 27.40 -5.61
C GLU A 567 -37.08 27.48 -7.13
N GLN A 568 -36.50 26.54 -7.87
CA GLN A 568 -36.62 26.47 -9.32
C GLN A 568 -38.08 26.26 -9.76
N LYS A 569 -38.82 25.38 -9.08
CA LYS A 569 -40.25 25.16 -9.36
C LYS A 569 -41.08 26.40 -9.08
N LEU A 570 -40.86 27.08 -7.96
CA LEU A 570 -41.53 28.33 -7.59
C LEU A 570 -41.24 29.44 -8.60
N PHE A 571 -39.98 29.56 -9.04
CA PHE A 571 -39.58 30.50 -10.07
C PHE A 571 -40.30 30.24 -11.40
N ASN A 572 -40.33 28.97 -11.83
CA ASN A 572 -41.04 28.57 -13.05
C ASN A 572 -42.55 28.85 -12.94
N PHE A 573 -43.15 28.59 -11.77
CA PHE A 573 -44.56 28.85 -11.52
C PHE A 573 -44.89 30.35 -11.53
N GLN A 574 -44.03 31.19 -10.94
CA GLN A 574 -44.18 32.65 -11.00
C GLN A 574 -44.04 33.18 -12.43
N LYS A 575 -43.11 32.63 -13.22
CA LYS A 575 -42.96 33.00 -14.64
C LYS A 575 -44.23 32.66 -15.42
N LEU A 576 -44.78 31.46 -15.22
CA LEU A 576 -46.04 31.04 -15.83
C LEU A 576 -47.20 31.95 -15.43
N TYR A 577 -47.32 32.25 -14.13
CA TYR A 577 -48.38 33.09 -13.60
C TYR A 577 -48.31 34.53 -14.14
N GLU A 578 -47.12 35.13 -14.22
CA GLU A 578 -46.95 36.43 -14.86
C GLU A 578 -47.34 36.40 -16.33
N ASP A 579 -46.97 35.35 -17.07
CA ASP A 579 -47.30 35.22 -18.49
C ASP A 579 -48.81 35.05 -18.71
N GLU A 580 -49.50 34.25 -17.89
CA GLU A 580 -50.96 34.14 -17.93
C GLU A 580 -51.66 35.46 -17.57
N HIS A 581 -51.22 36.11 -16.49
CA HIS A 581 -51.82 37.37 -16.06
C HIS A 581 -51.61 38.48 -17.10
N ARG A 582 -50.47 38.47 -17.80
CA ARG A 582 -50.22 39.35 -18.95
C ARG A 582 -51.18 39.07 -20.11
N LYS A 583 -51.39 37.80 -20.47
CA LYS A 583 -52.36 37.41 -21.51
C LYS A 583 -53.78 37.86 -21.15
N LEU A 584 -54.18 37.73 -19.88
CA LEU A 584 -55.46 38.23 -19.38
C LEU A 584 -55.59 39.75 -19.49
N GLN A 585 -54.59 40.51 -19.04
CA GLN A 585 -54.61 41.97 -19.16
C GLN A 585 -54.63 42.45 -20.61
N PHE A 586 -53.94 41.74 -21.49
CA PHE A 586 -53.99 41.99 -22.93
C PHE A 586 -55.38 41.68 -23.51
N GLY A 587 -55.97 40.54 -23.12
CA GLY A 587 -57.35 40.19 -23.45
C GLY A 587 -58.34 41.28 -23.04
N ASN A 588 -58.29 41.73 -21.79
CA ASN A 588 -59.16 42.81 -21.29
C ASN A 588 -58.96 44.14 -22.03
N LYS A 589 -57.73 44.46 -22.46
CA LYS A 589 -57.45 45.66 -23.27
C LYS A 589 -57.98 45.54 -24.69
N ILE A 590 -57.89 44.35 -25.28
CA ILE A 590 -58.52 44.06 -26.58
C ILE A 590 -60.03 44.13 -26.46
N GLU A 591 -60.62 43.61 -25.39
CA GLU A 591 -62.06 43.65 -25.16
C GLU A 591 -62.56 45.09 -24.95
N ALA A 592 -61.85 45.89 -24.14
CA ALA A 592 -62.11 47.33 -24.02
C ALA A 592 -61.96 48.08 -25.36
N PHE A 593 -61.02 47.65 -26.21
CA PHE A 593 -60.88 48.16 -27.57
C PHE A 593 -62.08 47.78 -28.44
N ILE A 594 -62.51 46.51 -28.44
CA ILE A 594 -63.68 46.02 -29.19
C ILE A 594 -64.93 46.81 -28.76
N ASP A 595 -65.14 46.97 -27.45
CA ASP A 595 -66.25 47.77 -26.90
C ASP A 595 -66.22 49.22 -27.37
N SER A 596 -65.03 49.84 -27.42
CA SER A 596 -64.86 51.22 -27.88
C SER A 596 -65.08 51.39 -29.39
N TYR A 597 -64.81 50.34 -30.17
CA TYR A 597 -65.06 50.29 -31.61
C TYR A 597 -66.55 50.10 -31.92
N VAL A 598 -67.23 49.22 -31.19
CA VAL A 598 -68.68 48.97 -31.34
C VAL A 598 -69.51 50.18 -30.91
N LYS A 599 -69.08 50.93 -29.88
CA LYS A 599 -69.78 52.13 -29.38
C LYS A 599 -69.62 53.41 -30.23
N GLY A 600 -69.07 53.32 -31.46
CA GLY A 600 -69.14 54.42 -32.43
C GLY A 600 -68.18 55.60 -32.23
N LYS A 601 -67.06 55.42 -31.51
CA LYS A 601 -65.98 56.44 -31.46
C LYS A 601 -65.28 56.57 -32.83
N SER A 602 -64.74 57.76 -33.14
CA SER A 602 -64.13 58.04 -34.45
C SER A 602 -63.03 57.01 -34.81
N ARG A 603 -63.11 56.43 -36.03
CA ARG A 603 -62.18 55.38 -36.50
C ARG A 603 -60.70 55.77 -36.39
N LYS A 604 -60.36 57.06 -36.52
CA LYS A 604 -58.97 57.55 -36.46
C LYS A 604 -58.35 57.43 -35.06
N LEU A 605 -59.10 57.75 -34.01
CA LEU A 605 -58.62 57.67 -32.62
C LEU A 605 -58.50 56.21 -32.15
N VAL A 606 -59.48 55.38 -32.52
CA VAL A 606 -59.51 53.96 -32.13
C VAL A 606 -58.34 53.20 -32.77
N VAL A 607 -58.04 53.44 -34.05
CA VAL A 607 -56.88 52.83 -34.73
C VAL A 607 -55.55 53.32 -34.15
N ALA A 608 -55.43 54.60 -33.77
CA ALA A 608 -54.22 55.12 -33.14
C ALA A 608 -53.95 54.47 -31.77
N ASP A 609 -54.97 54.27 -30.94
CA ASP A 609 -54.83 53.57 -29.66
C ASP A 609 -54.45 52.09 -29.85
N PHE A 610 -54.97 51.43 -30.88
CA PHE A 610 -54.61 50.04 -31.20
C PHE A 610 -53.16 49.90 -31.69
N VAL A 611 -52.72 50.80 -32.56
CA VAL A 611 -51.31 50.84 -33.02
C VAL A 611 -50.39 51.09 -31.84
N LYS A 612 -50.78 51.94 -30.89
CA LYS A 612 -50.01 52.20 -29.66
C LYS A 612 -49.92 50.96 -28.76
N ILE A 613 -51.00 50.16 -28.66
CA ILE A 613 -51.00 48.88 -27.94
C ILE A 613 -50.08 47.86 -28.64
N LEU A 614 -50.14 47.76 -29.96
CA LEU A 614 -49.29 46.86 -30.75
C LEU A 614 -47.81 47.27 -30.73
N GLU A 615 -47.49 48.56 -30.80
CA GLU A 615 -46.12 49.06 -30.68
C GLU A 615 -45.56 48.80 -29.28
N GLN A 616 -46.36 48.99 -28.22
CA GLN A 616 -45.97 48.61 -26.86
C GLN A 616 -45.72 47.10 -26.73
N GLU A 617 -46.51 46.25 -27.39
CA GLU A 617 -46.28 44.80 -27.39
C GLU A 617 -45.03 44.40 -28.19
N LYS A 618 -44.80 45.03 -29.35
CA LYS A 618 -43.64 44.79 -30.23
C LYS A 618 -42.33 45.20 -29.55
N PHE A 619 -42.28 46.38 -28.93
CA PHE A 619 -41.10 46.82 -28.16
C PHE A 619 -40.81 45.90 -26.96
N ARG A 620 -41.84 45.29 -26.36
CA ARG A 620 -41.68 44.38 -25.21
C ARG A 620 -41.27 42.96 -25.60
N LYS A 621 -41.69 42.46 -26.77
CA LYS A 621 -41.22 41.18 -27.33
C LYS A 621 -39.77 41.24 -27.83
N LEU A 622 -39.30 42.38 -28.33
CA LEU A 622 -37.90 42.56 -28.75
C LEU A 622 -36.93 42.91 -27.60
N GLY A 623 -37.44 43.38 -26.46
CA GLY A 623 -36.62 43.77 -25.30
C GLY A 623 -36.30 42.66 -24.29
N SER A 624 -36.67 41.41 -24.56
CA SER A 624 -36.72 40.35 -23.52
C SER A 624 -35.35 39.85 -23.03
N ASP A 625 -34.27 39.92 -23.81
CA ASP A 625 -33.01 39.24 -23.42
C ASP A 625 -32.14 39.99 -22.40
N LYS A 626 -32.16 41.33 -22.38
CA LYS A 626 -31.27 42.12 -21.49
C LYS A 626 -31.91 42.48 -20.14
N ASP A 627 -33.23 42.50 -20.03
CA ASP A 627 -33.94 42.75 -18.78
C ASP A 627 -34.30 41.47 -18.02
N GLU A 628 -34.33 40.29 -18.68
CA GLU A 628 -34.51 39.00 -17.99
C GLU A 628 -33.40 38.74 -16.97
N THR A 629 -32.14 39.03 -17.29
CA THR A 629 -30.99 38.83 -16.37
C THR A 629 -31.03 39.75 -15.15
N LYS A 630 -31.46 41.01 -15.31
CA LYS A 630 -31.64 41.95 -14.18
C LYS A 630 -32.86 41.60 -13.33
N ARG A 631 -33.98 41.17 -13.94
CA ARG A 631 -35.15 40.68 -13.19
C ARG A 631 -34.87 39.34 -12.50
N LEU A 632 -34.09 38.44 -13.11
CA LEU A 632 -33.59 37.20 -12.51
C LEU A 632 -32.79 37.48 -11.23
N GLN A 633 -31.94 38.50 -11.22
CA GLN A 633 -31.20 38.92 -10.01
C GLN A 633 -32.13 39.50 -8.93
N VAL A 634 -33.16 40.27 -9.31
CA VAL A 634 -34.11 40.87 -8.36
C VAL A 634 -35.06 39.83 -7.78
N VAL A 635 -35.50 38.86 -8.57
CA VAL A 635 -36.34 37.73 -8.13
C VAL A 635 -35.54 36.77 -7.27
N LYS A 636 -34.29 36.41 -7.64
CA LYS A 636 -33.35 35.72 -6.74
C LYS A 636 -33.21 36.47 -5.42
N ARG A 637 -32.93 37.79 -5.44
CA ARG A 637 -32.82 38.60 -4.22
C ARG A 637 -34.10 38.61 -3.37
N LYS A 638 -35.28 38.67 -3.98
CA LYS A 638 -36.57 38.64 -3.27
C LYS A 638 -36.87 37.27 -2.67
N ILE A 639 -36.54 36.18 -3.36
CA ILE A 639 -36.66 34.81 -2.84
C ILE A 639 -35.66 34.58 -1.70
N THR A 640 -34.40 35.00 -1.85
CA THR A 640 -33.41 34.98 -0.76
C THR A 640 -33.84 35.86 0.42
N GLN A 641 -34.54 36.98 0.19
CA GLN A 641 -35.10 37.82 1.27
C GLN A 641 -36.34 37.22 1.94
N GLN A 642 -37.19 36.48 1.20
CA GLN A 642 -38.35 35.80 1.77
C GLN A 642 -37.96 34.51 2.51
N LEU A 643 -36.92 33.79 2.08
CA LEU A 643 -36.36 32.63 2.77
C LEU A 643 -35.48 33.03 3.97
N LYS A 644 -34.85 34.22 3.94
CA LYS A 644 -34.21 34.82 5.13
C LYS A 644 -35.17 35.15 6.29
N LYS A 645 -36.47 34.88 6.15
CA LYS A 645 -37.40 34.88 7.30
C LYS A 645 -37.42 33.56 8.10
N VAL A 646 -36.63 32.54 7.71
CA VAL A 646 -36.54 31.26 8.47
C VAL A 646 -35.15 30.98 9.06
N ASP A 647 -34.11 31.77 8.76
CA ASP A 647 -32.83 31.67 9.49
C ASP A 647 -32.89 32.44 10.82
N VAL A 648 -33.43 31.75 11.82
CA VAL A 648 -33.49 32.17 13.22
C VAL A 648 -32.17 31.88 13.97
N GLN A 649 -31.17 31.23 13.37
CA GLN A 649 -29.96 30.82 14.11
C GLN A 649 -28.83 31.87 14.15
N GLU A 650 -28.52 32.57 13.06
CA GLU A 650 -27.38 33.52 13.06
C GLU A 650 -27.69 34.83 13.79
N LYS A 651 -28.94 35.32 13.72
CA LYS A 651 -29.34 36.51 14.48
C LYS A 651 -29.49 36.24 15.97
N ILE A 652 -29.78 35.02 16.40
CA ILE A 652 -29.88 34.71 17.83
C ILE A 652 -28.49 34.71 18.48
N VAL A 653 -27.45 34.20 17.82
CA VAL A 653 -26.10 34.17 18.41
C VAL A 653 -25.54 35.59 18.56
N GLU A 654 -25.57 36.41 17.52
CA GLU A 654 -25.09 37.80 17.60
C GLU A 654 -25.94 38.68 18.53
N THR A 655 -27.25 38.44 18.63
CA THR A 655 -28.13 39.20 19.53
C THR A 655 -27.99 38.70 20.97
N ASN A 656 -27.75 37.41 21.20
CA ASN A 656 -27.49 36.85 22.53
C ASN A 656 -26.13 37.27 23.06
N GLU A 657 -25.07 37.28 22.26
CA GLU A 657 -23.75 37.80 22.68
C GLU A 657 -23.85 39.27 23.10
N LYS A 658 -24.56 40.10 22.31
CA LYS A 658 -24.80 41.51 22.65
C LYS A 658 -25.71 41.70 23.87
N LEU A 659 -26.66 40.79 24.10
CA LEU A 659 -27.53 40.79 25.29
C LEU A 659 -26.80 40.29 26.54
N GLU A 660 -25.91 39.30 26.43
CA GLU A 660 -25.07 38.81 27.52
C GLU A 660 -24.03 39.86 27.93
N ASP A 661 -23.38 40.52 26.97
CA ASP A 661 -22.47 41.64 27.25
C ASP A 661 -23.18 42.78 27.98
N LYS A 662 -24.43 43.07 27.60
CA LYS A 662 -25.25 44.09 28.27
C LYS A 662 -25.67 43.64 29.67
N ARG A 663 -26.07 42.38 29.85
CA ARG A 663 -26.45 41.80 31.16
C ARG A 663 -25.25 41.71 32.10
N GLN A 664 -24.05 41.37 31.63
CA GLN A 664 -22.83 41.36 32.43
C GLN A 664 -22.46 42.77 32.91
N LYS A 665 -22.54 43.77 32.02
CA LYS A 665 -22.31 45.17 32.38
C LYS A 665 -23.34 45.69 33.39
N GLU A 666 -24.62 45.37 33.23
CA GLU A 666 -25.66 45.74 34.19
C GLU A 666 -25.47 45.03 35.55
N ARG A 667 -25.13 43.72 35.55
CA ARG A 667 -24.84 42.93 36.76
C ARG A 667 -23.67 43.48 37.58
N ALA A 668 -22.59 43.87 36.92
CA ALA A 668 -21.42 44.44 37.59
C ALA A 668 -21.75 45.73 38.37
N VAL A 669 -22.76 46.49 37.94
CA VAL A 669 -23.14 47.76 38.58
C VAL A 669 -23.87 47.54 39.91
N TRP A 670 -24.73 46.52 39.99
CA TRP A 670 -25.58 46.28 41.17
C TRP A 670 -25.11 45.13 42.07
N MET A 671 -24.24 44.23 41.61
CA MET A 671 -23.74 43.10 42.40
C MET A 671 -22.70 43.55 43.44
N LYS A 672 -23.17 44.15 44.53
CA LYS A 672 -22.37 44.61 45.67
C LYS A 672 -22.87 43.97 46.97
N ILE A 673 -21.97 43.81 47.94
CA ILE A 673 -22.31 43.33 49.29
C ILE A 673 -23.39 44.24 49.89
N GLY A 674 -24.44 43.64 50.46
CA GLY A 674 -25.60 44.31 51.05
C GLY A 674 -26.80 44.52 50.10
N GLN A 675 -26.68 44.22 48.81
CA GLN A 675 -27.81 44.33 47.86
C GLN A 675 -28.82 43.20 48.04
N ARG A 676 -30.11 43.52 47.85
CA ARG A 676 -31.22 42.56 47.85
C ARG A 676 -31.32 41.91 46.47
N VAL A 677 -31.30 40.58 46.47
CA VAL A 677 -31.31 39.76 45.26
C VAL A 677 -32.30 38.62 45.39
N ARG A 678 -32.78 38.12 44.26
CA ARG A 678 -33.58 36.91 44.17
C ARG A 678 -33.04 35.99 43.09
N ILE A 679 -33.39 34.71 43.17
CA ILE A 679 -33.19 33.76 42.08
C ILE A 679 -34.37 33.93 41.13
N PRO A 680 -34.16 34.00 39.79
CA PRO A 680 -35.23 34.01 38.80
C PRO A 680 -36.21 32.86 39.07
N GLY A 681 -37.51 33.17 39.21
CA GLY A 681 -38.55 32.18 39.50
C GLY A 681 -38.79 31.86 40.99
N SER A 682 -37.98 32.41 41.90
CA SER A 682 -38.20 32.31 43.35
C SER A 682 -38.86 33.57 43.91
N THR A 683 -39.76 33.40 44.88
CA THR A 683 -40.37 34.51 45.64
C THR A 683 -39.50 34.97 46.81
N SER A 684 -38.45 34.21 47.15
CA SER A 684 -37.60 34.48 48.29
C SER A 684 -36.57 35.57 47.97
N VAL A 685 -36.49 36.56 48.85
CA VAL A 685 -35.55 37.69 48.74
C VAL A 685 -34.39 37.48 49.71
N GLY A 686 -33.17 37.43 49.19
CA GLY A 686 -31.96 37.31 49.98
C GLY A 686 -31.08 38.55 49.88
N THR A 687 -30.07 38.64 50.74
CA THR A 687 -29.05 39.70 50.74
C THR A 687 -27.67 39.14 50.46
N ILE A 688 -26.90 39.81 49.60
CA ILE A 688 -25.53 39.40 49.28
C ILE A 688 -24.63 39.67 50.50
N GLU A 689 -24.05 38.63 51.10
CA GLU A 689 -23.08 38.76 52.19
C GLU A 689 -21.64 38.77 51.69
N LYS A 690 -21.32 37.95 50.68
CA LYS A 690 -19.95 37.78 50.19
C LYS A 690 -19.93 37.40 48.71
N ILE A 691 -18.98 37.95 47.97
CA ILE A 691 -18.73 37.62 46.56
C ILE A 691 -17.33 36.97 46.50
N GLU A 692 -17.24 35.74 46.01
CA GLU A 692 -15.99 35.00 45.87
C GLU A 692 -15.33 35.25 44.51
N LYS A 693 -13.99 35.11 44.45
CA LYS A 693 -13.20 35.33 43.22
C LYS A 693 -13.51 34.34 42.08
N ASN A 694 -14.17 33.23 42.39
CA ASN A 694 -14.61 32.19 41.44
C ASN A 694 -15.99 32.47 40.81
N GLY A 695 -16.60 33.64 41.08
CA GLY A 695 -17.92 34.01 40.55
C GLY A 695 -19.11 33.53 41.39
N LYS A 696 -18.89 32.81 42.50
CA LYS A 696 -19.96 32.41 43.43
C LYS A 696 -20.28 33.54 44.42
N VAL A 697 -21.57 33.71 44.69
CA VAL A 697 -22.12 34.72 45.60
C VAL A 697 -22.85 34.02 46.75
N SER A 698 -22.46 34.34 47.98
CA SER A 698 -23.17 33.88 49.19
C SER A 698 -24.35 34.80 49.46
N VAL A 699 -25.56 34.24 49.38
CA VAL A 699 -26.83 34.95 49.61
C VAL A 699 -27.47 34.44 50.90
N ASN A 700 -27.85 35.38 51.77
CA ASN A 700 -28.53 35.10 53.03
C ASN A 700 -30.03 35.43 52.90
N TYR A 701 -30.89 34.43 53.09
CA TYR A 701 -32.36 34.54 53.05
C TYR A 701 -33.00 34.74 54.44
N GLY A 702 -32.19 35.02 55.47
CA GLY A 702 -32.59 35.14 56.87
C GLY A 702 -32.59 33.79 57.59
N THR A 703 -33.27 32.77 57.05
CA THR A 703 -33.38 31.44 57.66
C THR A 703 -32.25 30.48 57.25
N PHE A 704 -31.62 30.69 56.10
CA PHE A 704 -30.48 29.89 55.63
C PHE A 704 -29.60 30.70 54.66
N LYS A 705 -28.36 30.22 54.47
CA LYS A 705 -27.37 30.79 53.55
C LYS A 705 -27.08 29.81 52.42
N THR A 706 -26.96 30.30 51.19
CA THR A 706 -26.67 29.47 50.01
C THR A 706 -25.64 30.16 49.13
N GLN A 707 -24.74 29.36 48.53
CA GLN A 707 -23.81 29.82 47.50
C GLN A 707 -24.40 29.55 46.13
N ILE A 708 -24.53 30.60 45.33
CA ILE A 708 -25.17 30.57 44.01
C ILE A 708 -24.23 31.27 43.01
N SER A 709 -24.24 30.86 41.74
CA SER A 709 -23.49 31.60 40.72
C SER A 709 -24.03 33.03 40.62
N GLY A 710 -23.15 34.04 40.49
CA GLY A 710 -23.58 35.41 40.26
C GLY A 710 -24.50 35.54 39.02
N ASP A 711 -24.35 34.64 38.05
CA ASP A 711 -25.15 34.63 36.83
C ASP A 711 -26.60 34.18 37.01
N GLU A 712 -26.92 33.62 38.16
CA GLU A 712 -28.25 33.11 38.50
C GLU A 712 -29.01 34.06 39.46
N LEU A 713 -28.52 35.29 39.65
CA LEU A 713 -29.13 36.29 40.52
C LEU A 713 -29.76 37.44 39.72
N GLU A 714 -30.90 37.92 40.22
CA GLU A 714 -31.59 39.13 39.77
C GLU A 714 -31.69 40.15 40.90
N ARG A 715 -31.51 41.43 40.54
CA ARG A 715 -31.72 42.56 41.45
C ARG A 715 -33.22 42.75 41.71
N ILE A 716 -33.57 43.14 42.93
CA ILE A 716 -34.91 43.59 43.33
C ILE A 716 -34.99 45.11 43.33
#